data_AF-A0A8J2NR47-F1
#
_entry.id   AF-A0A8J2NR47-F1
#
_cell.length_a   1.000
_cell.length_b   1.000
_cell.length_c   1.000
_cell.angle_alpha   90.00
_cell.angle_beta   90.00
_cell.angle_gamma   90.00
#
_symmetry.space_group_name_H-M   'P 1'
#
loop_
_entity.id
_entity.type
_entity.pdbx_description
1 polymer ?
#
loop_
_entity_poly.entity_id
_entity_poly.type
_entity_poly.pdbx_seq_one_letter_code
_entity_poly.pdbx_strand_id
1 'polypeptide(L)'
;MSARLRSKLKVSLIVLTIVYLFIQLLKLDSQGFLSRAYYTTNSRSNHSNQCIIPRLSPSSLIDYNQSSHEPSCYKNPQVFFKIDSENRLIWNEIHVNQSDSESAKWNRSNCYYSPVVRIPDEADFQYEPEIQTLISSRVTSLSPSIDNIHVWCRDHLRDDTFYEDYLSLVQIKPELENTLEAANAGKEFYSVLIIGQDSSSHMNFIRTMPKVHKFLKEKLEAVEFHGFNSLGPTTLWSMNPFNSGLELIEFTNACYGYGSFRDNCPFIWKEFEKHGYRTAFDEDQSRNSLFIPVGPRPFKQQPFHYDFRNVGNKHDFASDPYCSGPRLSISVLLDNMMRIATTFPNKPYWFMMWAQYLSHAQNSMSTYGEPSMIFSLEYLHSNQLLNNTILIMLSDHGMWWRDHIKASEAAFLEQRLPILYISLPKKFKEKYPLATKNLQENAEKLTTTFDVYETMHDLLNLMDVSDKRIQERAQESSINARRNVSLFLPIDPARTCVTAGITLINCACISRESASVSEPSVIRAGNFVVEKINEKISGYKQCKKLELENVTDVFLTGMREGSIRGNGTFQLNDGAIRQTHGEYFEIGISTKPGRGKFYVAIVSNGFDGHFTIDGIARPRCYNSSRSLFKIDHQNKLIRLSPNIKYWNQSLWNKSQCFFVPIVRIPEKPDFSLRYNVTTFDIIDDSTTLEDNIDHIYVWCETILKRRKIYEDYLSVVQIKPELEAKLDAVNARTEFYSVIIIGQDSSSHMNFIRTMPKVHKFLKEKLDAAEFYKFNSLGPTTLWSINPLISGLELLEFTKVCHGNGSFEDSCPFIWKEFEKHGYRTAFDEDGSPMFESVGRHPFKRQPFHYDFRVISDRFMDSALKGHKTGKFTNPYCFGSRLSISVLLDNMIRMATTFWNKPHWTMVWSEQLSHRQNEFSKFGEPSMLSSLEHLHSNQLLNNTILIFLSDHGMWWRDHVKASEAAFLEQRLPILYISLPKTFQKKYPLASKNLRDNAEKLTTMYDVHEMMRDLLDLTAVSDKRIQERAQEPSINTRRNVSLFLPIDPARTCAMAGISFINCACLPRNAASVSDPSVVRAAKYVVDTINSYVRHFKDCSELELANITEVFNTGVHKGRNSLTHVKRVSQSESHGGYLEIGVDTKPGRGKYYVGVVVNGFDGHFRINGIARTSIYGNDADCMPNKKLKPYCYCKAQNNSIFSVDT
;
A
#
# COMPACT_ATOMS: atom_id res chain seq x y z
N MET A 1 10.69 -13.87 -72.41
CA MET A 1 10.77 -14.95 -71.39
C MET A 1 9.84 -16.10 -71.80
N SER A 2 10.39 -17.28 -72.14
CA SER A 2 9.64 -18.40 -72.74
C SER A 2 8.60 -19.02 -71.79
N ALA A 3 7.55 -19.64 -72.36
CA ALA A 3 6.49 -20.30 -71.60
C ALA A 3 7.02 -21.36 -70.59
N ARG A 4 8.17 -21.98 -70.91
CA ARG A 4 8.89 -22.90 -70.00
C ARG A 4 9.46 -22.21 -68.77
N LEU A 5 9.86 -20.93 -68.86
CA LEU A 5 10.34 -20.18 -67.70
C LEU A 5 9.17 -19.78 -66.78
N ARG A 6 7.98 -19.51 -67.32
CA ARG A 6 6.79 -19.16 -66.52
C ARG A 6 6.24 -20.36 -65.74
N SER A 7 6.28 -21.57 -66.29
CA SER A 7 5.84 -22.75 -65.53
C SER A 7 6.82 -23.11 -64.41
N LYS A 8 8.14 -23.00 -64.65
CA LYS A 8 9.16 -23.19 -63.62
C LYS A 8 9.07 -22.14 -62.51
N LEU A 9 8.82 -20.87 -62.85
CA LEU A 9 8.59 -19.81 -61.86
C LEU A 9 7.32 -20.04 -61.03
N LYS A 10 6.21 -20.52 -61.64
CA LYS A 10 5.00 -20.85 -60.90
C LYS A 10 5.19 -22.02 -59.94
N VAL A 11 5.90 -23.08 -60.37
CA VAL A 11 6.21 -24.22 -59.48
C VAL A 11 7.15 -23.79 -58.36
N SER A 12 8.18 -22.98 -58.64
CA SER A 12 9.05 -22.43 -57.59
C SER A 12 8.30 -21.51 -56.62
N LEU A 13 7.33 -20.72 -57.09
CA LEU A 13 6.52 -19.87 -56.21
C LEU A 13 5.61 -20.70 -55.30
N ILE A 14 5.00 -21.76 -55.81
CA ILE A 14 4.16 -22.67 -55.02
C ILE A 14 5.00 -23.41 -53.98
N VAL A 15 6.18 -23.92 -54.35
CA VAL A 15 7.10 -24.57 -53.40
C VAL A 15 7.57 -23.57 -52.33
N LEU A 16 7.93 -22.34 -52.70
CA LEU A 16 8.28 -21.29 -51.74
C LEU A 16 7.12 -20.93 -50.81
N THR A 17 5.88 -20.93 -51.31
CA THR A 17 4.69 -20.64 -50.50
C THR A 17 4.38 -21.77 -49.52
N ILE A 18 4.54 -23.04 -49.94
CA ILE A 18 4.40 -24.21 -49.07
C ILE A 18 5.49 -24.23 -48.01
N VAL A 19 6.75 -23.96 -48.38
CA VAL A 19 7.88 -23.85 -47.42
C VAL A 19 7.66 -22.70 -46.46
N TYR A 20 7.15 -21.55 -46.92
CA TYR A 20 6.82 -20.43 -46.06
C TYR A 20 5.69 -20.78 -45.09
N LEU A 21 4.62 -21.43 -45.55
CA LEU A 21 3.54 -21.89 -44.67
C LEU A 21 4.00 -22.96 -43.68
N PHE A 22 4.91 -23.86 -44.08
CA PHE A 22 5.50 -24.85 -43.19
C PHE A 22 6.42 -24.21 -42.13
N ILE A 23 7.19 -23.18 -42.51
CA ILE A 23 7.99 -22.37 -41.58
C ILE A 23 7.10 -21.56 -40.63
N GLN A 24 5.94 -21.08 -41.09
CA GLN A 24 4.97 -20.38 -40.23
C GLN A 24 4.26 -21.35 -39.28
N LEU A 25 3.97 -22.58 -39.72
CA LEU A 25 3.44 -23.65 -38.86
C LEU A 25 4.49 -24.08 -37.81
N LEU A 26 5.77 -24.23 -38.18
CA LEU A 26 6.85 -24.47 -37.22
C LEU A 26 7.09 -23.28 -36.27
N LYS A 27 6.83 -22.04 -36.72
CA LYS A 27 6.91 -20.84 -35.85
C LYS A 27 5.76 -20.76 -34.85
N LEU A 28 4.55 -21.11 -35.27
CA LEU A 28 3.38 -21.21 -34.40
C LEU A 28 3.57 -22.31 -33.34
N ASP A 29 4.18 -23.44 -33.72
CA ASP A 29 4.52 -24.51 -32.77
C ASP A 29 5.67 -24.10 -31.83
N SER A 30 6.65 -23.31 -32.30
CA SER A 30 7.77 -22.82 -31.46
C SER A 30 7.40 -21.70 -30.48
N GLN A 31 6.40 -20.87 -30.79
CA GLN A 31 5.93 -19.80 -29.87
C GLN A 31 4.97 -20.34 -28.81
N GLY A 32 4.25 -21.43 -29.08
CA GLY A 32 3.51 -22.19 -28.07
C GLY A 32 4.40 -23.02 -27.13
N PHE A 33 5.62 -23.37 -27.56
CA PHE A 33 6.52 -24.23 -26.78
C PHE A 33 7.40 -23.48 -25.76
N LEU A 34 7.72 -22.20 -26.00
CA LEU A 34 8.60 -21.43 -25.10
C LEU A 34 7.90 -20.92 -23.83
N SER A 35 6.58 -20.77 -23.82
CA SER A 35 5.83 -20.49 -22.58
C SER A 35 5.60 -21.73 -21.71
N ARG A 36 5.68 -22.94 -22.31
CA ARG A 36 5.55 -24.22 -21.59
C ARG A 36 6.87 -24.81 -21.07
N ALA A 37 8.01 -24.36 -21.60
CA ALA A 37 9.33 -24.91 -21.23
C ALA A 37 9.93 -24.38 -19.91
N TYR A 38 9.33 -23.36 -19.27
CA TYR A 38 9.78 -22.87 -17.96
C TYR A 38 9.30 -23.72 -16.76
N TYR A 39 8.50 -24.77 -17.03
CA TYR A 39 8.15 -25.82 -16.09
C TYR A 39 8.70 -27.16 -16.58
N THR A 40 10.01 -27.37 -16.47
CA THR A 40 10.59 -28.72 -16.57
C THR A 40 11.40 -29.03 -15.32
N THR A 41 10.72 -29.58 -14.32
CA THR A 41 11.36 -30.48 -13.37
C THR A 41 11.66 -31.79 -14.09
N ASN A 42 12.91 -32.26 -13.96
CA ASN A 42 13.23 -33.66 -14.19
C ASN A 42 12.40 -34.51 -13.20
N SER A 43 11.30 -35.11 -13.66
CA SER A 43 10.90 -36.45 -13.20
C SER A 43 9.95 -37.09 -14.20
N ARG A 44 10.38 -38.19 -14.83
CA ARG A 44 9.46 -39.22 -15.29
C ARG A 44 9.16 -40.10 -14.07
N SER A 45 8.00 -39.96 -13.44
CA SER A 45 7.41 -41.01 -12.59
C SER A 45 6.00 -40.65 -12.10
N ASN A 46 5.03 -41.51 -12.43
CA ASN A 46 3.69 -41.75 -11.85
C ASN A 46 2.84 -40.56 -11.33
N HIS A 47 1.66 -40.42 -11.94
CA HIS A 47 0.55 -39.55 -11.53
C HIS A 47 0.11 -39.80 -10.08
N SER A 48 0.28 -38.82 -9.18
CA SER A 48 -0.28 -38.80 -7.82
C SER A 48 -1.06 -37.49 -7.56
N ASN A 49 -2.11 -37.54 -6.72
CA ASN A 49 -2.99 -36.43 -6.32
C ASN A 49 -2.30 -35.41 -5.35
N GLN A 50 -0.98 -35.29 -5.42
CA GLN A 50 -0.16 -34.59 -4.44
C GLN A 50 -0.17 -33.08 -4.67
N CYS A 51 -0.32 -32.27 -3.60
CA CYS A 51 0.01 -30.85 -3.67
C CYS A 51 1.52 -30.71 -3.90
N ILE A 52 1.90 -30.13 -5.05
CA ILE A 52 3.30 -29.86 -5.38
C ILE A 52 3.59 -28.41 -5.04
N ILE A 53 4.34 -28.20 -3.96
CA ILE A 53 4.72 -26.86 -3.51
C ILE A 53 5.91 -26.38 -4.35
N PRO A 54 5.78 -25.26 -5.07
CA PRO A 54 6.83 -24.77 -5.95
C PRO A 54 8.05 -24.31 -5.15
N ARG A 55 9.22 -24.85 -5.50
CA ARG A 55 10.49 -24.33 -4.97
C ARG A 55 10.81 -23.00 -5.63
N LEU A 56 10.64 -21.93 -4.87
CA LEU A 56 11.09 -20.61 -5.26
C LEU A 56 12.60 -20.52 -5.11
N SER A 57 13.24 -19.82 -6.06
CA SER A 57 14.63 -19.41 -5.88
C SER A 57 14.65 -18.08 -5.13
N PRO A 58 15.59 -17.83 -4.20
CA PRO A 58 15.80 -16.51 -3.61
C PRO A 58 15.98 -15.41 -4.67
N SER A 59 16.45 -15.77 -5.88
CA SER A 59 16.65 -14.88 -7.03
C SER A 59 15.43 -14.68 -7.96
N SER A 60 14.31 -15.38 -7.72
CA SER A 60 13.15 -15.39 -8.64
C SER A 60 12.23 -14.17 -8.53
N LEU A 61 12.58 -13.17 -7.72
CA LEU A 61 11.82 -11.95 -7.51
C LEU A 61 12.69 -10.70 -7.61
N ILE A 62 12.06 -9.60 -8.02
CA ILE A 62 12.65 -8.27 -8.06
C ILE A 62 13.07 -7.93 -6.63
N ASP A 63 14.38 -7.78 -6.41
CA ASP A 63 14.94 -7.25 -5.18
C ASP A 63 14.29 -5.86 -4.94
N TYR A 64 13.34 -5.79 -4.00
CA TYR A 64 12.79 -4.53 -3.51
C TYR A 64 13.85 -3.84 -2.64
N ASN A 65 14.97 -3.49 -3.25
CA ASN A 65 16.08 -2.79 -2.61
C ASN A 65 15.77 -1.29 -2.57
N GLN A 66 14.66 -0.97 -1.90
CA GLN A 66 14.29 0.36 -1.49
C GLN A 66 15.24 0.79 -0.37
N SER A 67 15.72 2.04 -0.41
CA SER A 67 16.59 2.58 0.63
C SER A 67 15.86 2.55 1.97
N SER A 68 16.17 1.57 2.81
CA SER A 68 15.62 1.44 4.14
C SER A 68 16.23 2.51 5.05
N HIS A 69 15.38 3.24 5.76
CA HIS A 69 15.80 4.15 6.84
C HIS A 69 16.51 3.32 7.91
N GLU A 70 17.80 3.55 8.13
CA GLU A 70 18.54 2.83 9.17
C GLU A 70 18.12 3.36 10.54
N PRO A 71 17.61 2.51 11.45
CA PRO A 71 17.08 2.93 12.74
C PRO A 71 18.08 3.77 13.56
N SER A 72 17.60 4.84 14.20
CA SER A 72 18.43 5.77 14.97
C SER A 72 19.22 5.10 16.10
N CYS A 73 18.57 4.21 16.84
CA CYS A 73 19.16 3.37 17.88
C CYS A 73 20.18 2.35 17.37
N TYR A 74 20.15 2.00 16.08
CA TYR A 74 21.15 1.11 15.47
C TYR A 74 22.47 1.86 15.19
N LYS A 75 22.40 3.17 14.90
CA LYS A 75 23.58 4.00 14.59
C LYS A 75 24.41 4.39 15.80
N ASN A 76 23.76 4.65 16.93
CA ASN A 76 24.44 5.07 18.17
C ASN A 76 23.77 4.43 19.40
N PRO A 77 23.98 3.12 19.63
CA PRO A 77 23.37 2.41 20.74
C PRO A 77 24.02 2.84 22.06
N GLN A 78 23.43 3.82 22.73
CA GLN A 78 23.90 4.28 24.02
C GLN A 78 23.11 3.61 25.15
N VAL A 79 23.46 2.37 25.49
CA VAL A 79 22.77 1.60 26.55
C VAL A 79 23.46 1.85 27.90
N PHE A 80 22.87 2.69 28.73
CA PHE A 80 23.45 3.07 30.04
C PHE A 80 22.88 2.27 31.21
N PHE A 81 21.71 1.67 31.06
CA PHE A 81 21.09 0.85 32.09
C PHE A 81 20.93 -0.58 31.60
N LYS A 82 21.12 -1.53 32.51
CA LYS A 82 20.87 -2.96 32.26
C LYS A 82 20.39 -3.63 33.51
N ILE A 83 19.65 -4.72 33.34
CA ILE A 83 19.33 -5.63 34.44
C ILE A 83 20.43 -6.70 34.51
N ASP A 84 21.05 -6.88 35.66
CA ASP A 84 22.04 -7.93 35.87
C ASP A 84 21.41 -9.31 36.12
N SER A 85 22.23 -10.32 36.40
CA SER A 85 21.79 -11.68 36.69
C SER A 85 21.07 -11.81 38.04
N GLU A 86 21.19 -10.83 38.93
CA GLU A 86 20.51 -10.77 40.23
C GLU A 86 19.22 -9.93 40.16
N ASN A 87 18.75 -9.59 38.95
CA ASN A 87 17.59 -8.72 38.70
C ASN A 87 17.73 -7.31 39.32
N ARG A 88 18.96 -6.80 39.43
CA ARG A 88 19.23 -5.43 39.88
C ARG A 88 19.44 -4.51 38.70
N LEU A 89 18.97 -3.27 38.83
CA LEU A 89 19.22 -2.22 37.87
C LEU A 89 20.66 -1.70 38.04
N ILE A 90 21.51 -1.98 37.06
CA ILE A 90 22.89 -1.50 37.03
C ILE A 90 23.01 -0.30 36.10
N TRP A 91 23.67 0.74 36.61
CA TRP A 91 24.17 1.85 35.81
C TRP A 91 25.57 1.52 35.24
N ASN A 92 25.67 1.47 33.91
CA ASN A 92 26.88 1.10 33.18
C ASN A 92 27.68 2.35 32.75
N GLU A 93 28.71 2.71 33.52
CA GLU A 93 29.54 3.91 33.30
C GLU A 93 30.51 3.82 32.09
N ILE A 94 30.61 2.67 31.41
CA ILE A 94 31.61 2.45 30.34
C ILE A 94 31.44 3.44 29.16
N HIS A 95 30.26 4.05 29.00
CA HIS A 95 29.98 5.05 27.96
C HIS A 95 30.02 6.52 28.45
N VAL A 96 30.17 6.79 29.76
CA VAL A 96 30.10 8.17 30.31
C VAL A 96 31.40 8.96 30.10
N ASN A 97 32.51 8.30 29.74
CA ASN A 97 33.84 8.92 29.61
C ASN A 97 34.28 9.30 28.18
N GLN A 98 33.38 9.32 27.18
CA GLN A 98 33.78 9.57 25.78
C GLN A 98 33.55 10.99 25.25
N SER A 99 32.97 11.93 26.03
CA SER A 99 33.09 13.37 25.75
C SER A 99 32.91 14.24 27.01
N ASP A 100 33.72 15.30 27.16
CA ASP A 100 33.63 16.27 28.26
C ASP A 100 32.27 16.98 28.39
N SER A 101 31.45 16.95 27.32
CA SER A 101 30.12 17.56 27.29
C SER A 101 28.99 16.64 27.78
N GLU A 102 29.13 15.32 27.63
CA GLU A 102 28.15 14.35 28.15
C GLU A 102 28.40 14.03 29.63
N SER A 103 29.66 13.95 30.07
CA SER A 103 30.00 13.74 31.48
C SER A 103 29.40 14.83 32.38
N ALA A 104 29.38 16.08 31.92
CA ALA A 104 28.75 17.19 32.62
C ALA A 104 27.21 17.11 32.64
N LYS A 105 26.56 16.46 31.66
CA LYS A 105 25.10 16.23 31.69
C LYS A 105 24.75 15.11 32.67
N TRP A 106 25.49 14.00 32.65
CA TRP A 106 25.28 12.88 33.58
C TRP A 106 25.55 13.27 35.04
N ASN A 107 26.61 14.04 35.32
CA ASN A 107 26.90 14.61 36.65
C ASN A 107 25.83 15.60 37.14
N ARG A 108 25.01 16.13 36.22
CA ARG A 108 23.88 17.02 36.50
C ARG A 108 22.53 16.36 36.19
N SER A 109 22.48 15.03 36.15
CA SER A 109 21.24 14.32 35.86
C SER A 109 20.66 13.65 37.09
N ASN A 110 19.33 13.68 37.20
CA ASN A 110 18.59 12.80 38.09
C ASN A 110 17.94 11.73 37.22
N CYS A 111 18.27 10.47 37.50
CA CYS A 111 17.66 9.32 36.83
C CYS A 111 16.63 8.68 37.73
N TYR A 112 15.51 8.28 37.13
CA TYR A 112 14.37 7.71 37.81
C TYR A 112 14.02 6.40 37.15
N TYR A 113 13.39 5.52 37.93
CA TYR A 113 12.65 4.40 37.38
C TYR A 113 11.22 4.39 37.91
N SER A 114 10.33 3.82 37.11
CA SER A 114 8.94 3.55 37.49
C SER A 114 8.59 2.12 37.05
N PRO A 115 8.00 1.30 37.94
CA PRO A 115 7.36 0.06 37.55
C PRO A 115 6.30 0.32 36.49
N VAL A 116 6.25 -0.56 35.50
CA VAL A 116 5.15 -0.55 34.54
C VAL A 116 4.23 -1.72 34.84
N VAL A 117 3.01 -1.38 35.22
CA VAL A 117 1.99 -2.34 35.59
C VAL A 117 0.85 -2.33 34.61
N ARG A 118 0.22 -3.50 34.50
CA ARG A 118 -1.02 -3.66 33.74
C ARG A 118 -2.18 -3.21 34.61
N ILE A 119 -3.04 -2.35 34.07
CA ILE A 119 -4.26 -1.93 34.79
C ILE A 119 -5.27 -3.09 34.76
N PRO A 120 -5.85 -3.47 35.91
CA PRO A 120 -6.97 -4.40 35.94
C PRO A 120 -8.13 -3.92 35.05
N ASP A 121 -8.75 -4.83 34.29
CA ASP A 121 -9.88 -4.55 33.39
C ASP A 121 -9.59 -3.69 32.14
N GLU A 122 -8.36 -3.21 31.92
CA GLU A 122 -7.94 -2.53 30.69
C GLU A 122 -6.88 -3.33 29.90
N ALA A 123 -6.83 -3.07 28.59
CA ALA A 123 -5.80 -3.62 27.69
C ALA A 123 -4.44 -2.93 27.87
N ASP A 124 -4.46 -1.73 28.46
CA ASP A 124 -3.36 -0.78 28.48
C ASP A 124 -2.47 -0.98 29.72
N PHE A 125 -1.17 -0.79 29.51
CA PHE A 125 -0.20 -0.64 30.58
C PHE A 125 -0.14 0.83 31.00
N GLN A 126 -0.07 1.07 32.31
CA GLN A 126 0.20 2.39 32.87
C GLN A 126 1.46 2.36 33.72
N TYR A 127 2.13 3.50 33.73
CA TYR A 127 3.20 3.78 34.67
C TYR A 127 2.58 4.01 36.03
N GLU A 128 3.11 3.39 37.08
CA GLU A 128 2.63 3.68 38.44
C GLU A 128 3.01 5.12 38.83
N PRO A 129 2.04 6.01 39.09
CA PRO A 129 2.33 7.40 39.44
C PRO A 129 2.99 7.54 40.82
N GLU A 130 2.82 6.54 41.69
CA GLU A 130 3.18 6.61 43.11
C GLU A 130 4.56 5.99 43.45
N ILE A 131 5.18 5.23 42.54
CA ILE A 131 6.48 4.54 42.76
C ILE A 131 7.57 5.07 41.83
N GLN A 132 7.67 6.39 41.68
CA GLN A 132 8.80 7.02 41.00
C GLN A 132 9.96 7.15 41.99
N THR A 133 11.02 6.37 41.79
CA THR A 133 12.16 6.34 42.71
C THR A 133 13.41 6.88 42.04
N LEU A 134 14.09 7.81 42.72
CA LEU A 134 15.40 8.30 42.29
C LEU A 134 16.42 7.16 42.37
N ILE A 135 17.15 6.93 41.29
CA ILE A 135 18.26 5.97 41.25
C ILE A 135 19.40 6.56 42.09
N SER A 136 19.53 6.07 43.32
CA SER A 136 20.42 6.63 44.35
C SER A 136 21.81 5.98 44.38
N SER A 137 22.01 4.87 43.66
CA SER A 137 23.28 4.14 43.65
C SER A 137 23.56 3.49 42.28
N ARG A 138 24.79 2.99 42.10
CA ARG A 138 25.20 2.25 40.89
C ARG A 138 24.40 0.98 40.65
N VAL A 139 23.89 0.39 41.73
CA VAL A 139 23.17 -0.88 41.72
C VAL A 139 21.91 -0.71 42.55
N THR A 140 20.79 -0.55 41.87
CA THR A 140 19.48 -0.37 42.52
C THR A 140 18.75 -1.71 42.56
N SER A 141 18.47 -2.20 43.77
CA SER A 141 17.62 -3.37 43.97
C SER A 141 16.18 -3.03 43.64
N LEU A 142 15.52 -3.93 42.91
CA LEU A 142 14.12 -3.77 42.50
C LEU A 142 13.23 -4.70 43.33
N SER A 143 11.97 -4.32 43.52
CA SER A 143 11.00 -5.17 44.21
C SER A 143 10.80 -6.48 43.43
N PRO A 144 10.69 -7.64 44.12
CA PRO A 144 10.38 -8.93 43.49
C PRO A 144 9.06 -8.97 42.69
N SER A 145 8.17 -8.00 42.92
CA SER A 145 6.86 -7.89 42.26
C SER A 145 6.89 -7.15 40.92
N ILE A 146 8.04 -6.60 40.51
CA ILE A 146 8.14 -5.77 39.30
C ILE A 146 8.64 -6.62 38.12
N ASP A 147 7.81 -6.75 37.10
CA ASP A 147 8.20 -7.47 35.87
C ASP A 147 8.77 -6.53 34.80
N ASN A 148 8.42 -5.25 34.80
CA ASN A 148 8.89 -4.29 33.80
C ASN A 148 9.14 -2.92 34.42
N ILE A 149 10.16 -2.22 33.95
CA ILE A 149 10.45 -0.85 34.36
C ILE A 149 10.68 0.07 33.17
N HIS A 150 10.31 1.32 33.34
CA HIS A 150 10.74 2.42 32.50
C HIS A 150 11.76 3.23 33.28
N VAL A 151 12.93 3.43 32.68
CA VAL A 151 14.04 4.22 33.22
C VAL A 151 14.17 5.47 32.38
N TRP A 152 14.26 6.64 33.02
CA TRP A 152 14.53 7.89 32.31
C TRP A 152 15.44 8.81 33.14
N CYS A 153 16.22 9.63 32.46
CA CYS A 153 17.11 10.60 33.09
C CYS A 153 16.78 12.01 32.64
N ARG A 154 16.73 12.94 33.60
CA ARG A 154 16.47 14.36 33.36
C ARG A 154 17.63 15.22 33.81
N ASP A 155 17.90 16.27 33.03
CA ASP A 155 18.79 17.36 33.44
C ASP A 155 18.07 18.26 34.44
N HIS A 156 18.55 18.35 35.69
CA HIS A 156 17.86 19.09 36.75
C HIS A 156 17.84 20.62 36.55
N LEU A 157 18.64 21.16 35.62
CA LEU A 157 18.62 22.59 35.29
C LEU A 157 17.65 22.95 34.14
N ARG A 158 17.34 21.98 33.28
CA ARG A 158 16.54 22.18 32.06
C ARG A 158 15.18 21.49 32.09
N ASP A 159 14.97 20.59 33.05
CA ASP A 159 13.80 19.73 33.17
C ASP A 159 13.49 18.92 31.89
N ASP A 160 14.54 18.57 31.14
CA ASP A 160 14.44 17.85 29.86
C ASP A 160 14.92 16.39 30.01
N THR A 161 14.19 15.46 29.40
CA THR A 161 14.51 14.02 29.41
C THR A 161 15.42 13.69 28.23
N PHE A 162 16.66 13.31 28.51
CA PHE A 162 17.66 13.05 27.46
C PHE A 162 17.98 11.57 27.28
N TYR A 163 17.50 10.72 28.18
CA TYR A 163 17.66 9.27 28.12
C TYR A 163 16.37 8.61 28.59
N GLU A 164 15.92 7.60 27.87
CA GLU A 164 14.83 6.71 28.24
C GLU A 164 15.13 5.28 27.77
N ASP A 165 14.77 4.28 28.57
CA ASP A 165 14.91 2.87 28.23
C ASP A 165 13.85 2.03 28.96
N TYR A 166 13.49 0.90 28.35
CA TYR A 166 12.43 0.02 28.82
C TYR A 166 13.01 -1.38 29.04
N LEU A 167 13.01 -1.83 30.28
CA LEU A 167 13.68 -3.05 30.69
C LEU A 167 12.66 -4.04 31.25
N SER A 168 12.67 -5.25 30.71
CA SER A 168 11.93 -6.37 31.29
C SER A 168 12.80 -7.12 32.29
N LEU A 169 12.15 -7.61 33.34
CA LEU A 169 12.72 -8.37 34.43
C LEU A 169 12.09 -9.75 34.46
N VAL A 170 12.94 -10.77 34.65
CA VAL A 170 12.51 -12.14 34.82
C VAL A 170 12.86 -12.56 36.24
N GLN A 171 11.99 -12.19 37.18
CA GLN A 171 12.17 -12.49 38.60
C GLN A 171 11.47 -13.80 38.98
N ILE A 172 12.11 -14.59 39.84
CA ILE A 172 11.51 -15.82 40.37
C ILE A 172 10.40 -15.43 41.36
N LYS A 173 9.18 -15.94 41.13
CA LYS A 173 7.98 -15.67 41.95
C LYS A 173 7.73 -16.89 42.87
N PRO A 174 8.15 -16.89 44.16
CA PRO A 174 8.20 -18.13 44.97
C PRO A 174 6.85 -18.86 45.11
N GLU A 175 5.75 -18.11 45.26
CA GLU A 175 4.40 -18.68 45.36
C GLU A 175 3.97 -19.39 44.07
N LEU A 176 4.32 -18.81 42.92
CA LEU A 176 4.07 -19.41 41.62
C LEU A 176 4.93 -20.67 41.40
N GLU A 177 6.21 -20.61 41.78
CA GLU A 177 7.14 -21.73 41.60
C GLU A 177 6.68 -22.99 42.35
N ASN A 178 6.20 -22.85 43.59
CA ASN A 178 5.65 -23.97 44.35
C ASN A 178 4.50 -24.66 43.62
N THR A 179 3.63 -23.88 42.96
CA THR A 179 2.47 -24.39 42.21
C THR A 179 2.91 -25.11 40.92
N LEU A 180 3.79 -24.48 40.14
CA LEU A 180 4.25 -25.02 38.87
C LEU A 180 5.15 -26.27 39.04
N GLU A 181 6.02 -26.27 40.04
CA GLU A 181 6.88 -27.43 40.34
C GLU A 181 6.07 -28.65 40.79
N ALA A 182 5.02 -28.45 41.58
CA ALA A 182 4.11 -29.53 41.96
C ALA A 182 3.38 -30.12 40.73
N ALA A 183 2.95 -29.28 39.78
CA ALA A 183 2.26 -29.72 38.56
C ALA A 183 3.16 -30.52 37.59
N ASN A 184 4.47 -30.22 37.58
CA ASN A 184 5.46 -30.87 36.72
C ASN A 184 6.33 -31.92 37.45
N ALA A 185 6.05 -32.23 38.72
CA ALA A 185 6.90 -33.08 39.54
C ALA A 185 7.16 -34.45 38.90
N GLY A 186 8.44 -34.78 38.68
CA GLY A 186 8.88 -36.07 38.14
C GLY A 186 8.59 -36.32 36.66
N LYS A 187 8.11 -35.31 35.92
CA LYS A 187 7.85 -35.42 34.47
C LYS A 187 9.07 -34.96 33.67
N GLU A 188 9.36 -35.70 32.61
CA GLU A 188 10.27 -35.24 31.57
C GLU A 188 9.59 -34.15 30.73
N PHE A 189 10.34 -33.13 30.34
CA PHE A 189 9.81 -31.98 29.61
C PHE A 189 10.86 -31.44 28.65
N TYR A 190 10.38 -30.75 27.62
CA TYR A 190 11.17 -29.83 26.80
C TYR A 190 10.53 -28.44 26.87
N SER A 191 11.36 -27.41 27.04
CA SER A 191 10.88 -26.02 26.95
C SER A 191 10.58 -25.67 25.50
N VAL A 192 9.67 -24.71 25.29
CA VAL A 192 9.26 -24.23 23.97
C VAL A 192 9.62 -22.75 23.86
N LEU A 193 10.48 -22.43 22.91
CA LEU A 193 10.95 -21.07 22.63
C LEU A 193 10.52 -20.67 21.22
N ILE A 194 9.68 -19.64 21.10
CA ILE A 194 9.08 -19.22 19.84
C ILE A 194 9.56 -17.81 19.45
N ILE A 195 10.18 -17.71 18.28
CA ILE A 195 10.55 -16.45 17.62
C ILE A 195 9.56 -16.20 16.48
N GLY A 196 8.65 -15.26 16.69
CA GLY A 196 7.68 -14.83 15.70
C GLY A 196 8.10 -13.54 14.99
N GLN A 197 7.89 -13.47 13.68
CA GLN A 197 8.13 -12.28 12.88
C GLN A 197 6.96 -12.07 11.92
N ASP A 198 6.33 -10.90 11.96
CA ASP A 198 5.18 -10.57 11.12
C ASP A 198 5.58 -10.43 9.63
N SER A 199 4.71 -10.82 8.71
CA SER A 199 4.81 -10.48 7.27
C SER A 199 6.07 -10.99 6.54
N SER A 200 6.75 -12.00 7.08
CA SER A 200 8.00 -12.53 6.55
C SER A 200 7.81 -13.82 5.74
N SER A 201 7.97 -13.72 4.42
CA SER A 201 7.96 -14.90 3.54
C SER A 201 9.24 -15.71 3.69
N HIS A 202 9.15 -17.01 3.40
CA HIS A 202 10.29 -17.92 3.46
C HIS A 202 11.49 -17.42 2.64
N MET A 203 11.24 -17.00 1.41
CA MET A 203 12.27 -16.47 0.51
C MET A 203 12.78 -15.10 0.94
N ASN A 204 11.90 -14.24 1.46
CA ASN A 204 12.33 -12.93 1.96
C ASN A 204 13.27 -13.07 3.16
N PHE A 205 12.97 -13.97 4.09
CA PHE A 205 13.82 -14.23 5.23
C PHE A 205 15.22 -14.70 4.82
N ILE A 206 15.33 -15.62 3.86
CA ILE A 206 16.64 -16.06 3.33
C ILE A 206 17.42 -14.88 2.73
N ARG A 207 16.75 -13.95 2.05
CA ARG A 207 17.40 -12.75 1.48
C ARG A 207 17.84 -11.73 2.54
N THR A 208 17.02 -11.53 3.57
CA THR A 208 17.16 -10.41 4.51
C THR A 208 17.87 -10.79 5.82
N MET A 209 17.85 -12.07 6.19
CA MET A 209 18.55 -12.61 7.35
C MET A 209 19.36 -13.88 6.98
N PRO A 210 20.21 -13.84 5.92
CA PRO A 210 20.95 -15.01 5.43
C PRO A 210 21.86 -15.67 6.48
N LYS A 211 22.46 -14.92 7.40
CA LYS A 211 23.26 -15.46 8.50
C LYS A 211 22.40 -16.23 9.48
N VAL A 212 21.23 -15.69 9.85
CA VAL A 212 20.28 -16.39 10.74
C VAL A 212 19.84 -17.67 10.08
N HIS A 213 19.42 -17.63 8.81
CA HIS A 213 19.10 -18.82 8.03
C HIS A 213 20.25 -19.84 8.07
N LYS A 214 21.49 -19.41 7.78
CA LYS A 214 22.67 -20.28 7.83
C LYS A 214 22.91 -20.88 9.21
N PHE A 215 22.79 -20.09 10.28
CA PHE A 215 22.97 -20.56 11.64
C PHE A 215 21.91 -21.59 12.03
N LEU A 216 20.63 -21.33 11.73
CA LEU A 216 19.55 -22.28 11.95
C LEU A 216 19.82 -23.61 11.24
N LYS A 217 20.22 -23.58 9.97
CA LYS A 217 20.46 -24.78 9.16
C LYS A 217 21.72 -25.54 9.55
N GLU A 218 22.85 -24.85 9.67
CA GLU A 218 24.16 -25.50 9.80
C GLU A 218 24.59 -25.72 11.25
N LYS A 219 24.13 -24.88 12.20
CA LYS A 219 24.52 -24.98 13.61
C LYS A 219 23.45 -25.63 14.46
N LEU A 220 22.19 -25.24 14.26
CA LEU A 220 21.08 -25.80 15.03
C LEU A 220 20.42 -27.01 14.35
N GLU A 221 20.86 -27.38 13.14
CA GLU A 221 20.26 -28.44 12.33
C GLU A 221 18.73 -28.31 12.26
N ALA A 222 18.23 -27.07 12.19
CA ALA A 222 16.82 -26.77 12.19
C ALA A 222 16.17 -27.31 10.91
N VAL A 223 15.00 -27.94 11.08
CA VAL A 223 14.18 -28.40 9.97
C VAL A 223 13.49 -27.17 9.36
N GLU A 224 13.78 -26.90 8.09
CA GLU A 224 13.25 -25.80 7.29
C GLU A 224 12.04 -26.28 6.51
N PHE A 225 10.88 -25.71 6.78
CA PHE A 225 9.62 -26.14 6.15
C PHE A 225 9.38 -25.34 4.87
N HIS A 226 9.66 -25.97 3.73
CA HIS A 226 9.38 -25.40 2.42
C HIS A 226 7.88 -25.39 2.09
N GLY A 227 7.12 -26.28 2.73
CA GLY A 227 5.69 -26.46 2.49
C GLY A 227 4.75 -25.80 3.50
N PHE A 228 5.27 -24.94 4.37
CA PHE A 228 4.47 -24.26 5.38
C PHE A 228 3.61 -23.15 4.75
N ASN A 229 2.30 -23.29 4.86
CA ASN A 229 1.32 -22.44 4.18
C ASN A 229 0.53 -21.60 5.19
N SER A 230 0.34 -20.31 4.91
CA SER A 230 -0.51 -19.43 5.72
C SER A 230 -1.99 -19.80 5.57
N LEU A 231 -2.78 -19.63 6.64
CA LEU A 231 -4.21 -19.94 6.61
C LEU A 231 -5.05 -18.76 6.09
N GLY A 232 -4.46 -17.56 6.03
CA GLY A 232 -5.12 -16.38 5.52
C GLY A 232 -4.22 -15.17 5.32
N PRO A 233 -4.79 -14.06 4.82
CA PRO A 233 -4.04 -12.88 4.41
C PRO A 233 -3.64 -11.97 5.57
N THR A 234 -4.05 -12.27 6.80
CA THR A 234 -3.72 -11.46 7.98
C THR A 234 -3.29 -12.36 9.13
N THR A 235 -2.54 -11.79 10.08
CA THR A 235 -2.04 -12.43 11.30
C THR A 235 -3.10 -13.28 12.01
N LEU A 236 -4.34 -12.78 12.10
CA LEU A 236 -5.44 -13.47 12.79
C LEU A 236 -5.74 -14.85 12.22
N TRP A 237 -5.64 -15.04 10.90
CA TRP A 237 -5.99 -16.29 10.26
C TRP A 237 -4.99 -17.39 10.55
N SER A 238 -3.70 -17.06 10.63
CA SER A 238 -2.65 -18.02 10.93
C SER A 238 -2.45 -18.19 12.44
N MET A 239 -2.56 -17.09 13.21
CA MET A 239 -2.17 -17.09 14.61
C MET A 239 -3.30 -17.51 15.56
N ASN A 240 -4.58 -17.39 15.22
CA ASN A 240 -5.64 -17.98 16.05
C ASN A 240 -5.56 -19.53 16.05
N PRO A 241 -5.42 -20.20 14.88
CA PRO A 241 -5.13 -21.63 14.82
C PRO A 241 -3.86 -22.03 15.56
N PHE A 242 -2.76 -21.28 15.39
CA PHE A 242 -1.52 -21.53 16.12
C PHE A 242 -1.72 -21.49 17.64
N ASN A 243 -2.51 -20.53 18.14
CA ASN A 243 -2.66 -20.30 19.56
C ASN A 243 -3.77 -21.14 20.20
N SER A 244 -4.75 -21.64 19.45
CA SER A 244 -5.95 -22.26 20.05
C SER A 244 -6.42 -23.55 19.37
N GLY A 245 -5.87 -23.91 18.22
CA GLY A 245 -6.36 -25.02 17.41
C GLY A 245 -7.70 -24.75 16.74
N LEU A 246 -8.27 -23.57 16.96
CA LEU A 246 -9.55 -23.14 16.42
C LEU A 246 -9.36 -22.31 15.16
N GLU A 247 -10.13 -22.61 14.12
CA GLU A 247 -10.28 -21.75 12.96
C GLU A 247 -10.87 -20.39 13.36
N LEU A 248 -10.69 -19.34 12.55
CA LEU A 248 -11.14 -17.98 12.87
C LEU A 248 -12.60 -17.90 13.32
N ILE A 249 -13.51 -18.65 12.68
CA ILE A 249 -14.94 -18.68 13.04
C ILE A 249 -15.17 -19.44 14.34
N GLU A 250 -14.54 -20.60 14.51
CA GLU A 250 -14.61 -21.39 15.75
C GLU A 250 -14.08 -20.59 16.94
N PHE A 251 -12.93 -19.96 16.76
CA PHE A 251 -12.32 -19.04 17.71
C PHE A 251 -13.28 -17.89 18.00
N THR A 252 -13.88 -17.29 16.97
CA THR A 252 -14.81 -16.18 17.17
C THR A 252 -16.02 -16.57 17.99
N ASN A 253 -16.59 -17.75 17.75
CA ASN A 253 -17.74 -18.24 18.49
C ASN A 253 -17.39 -18.62 19.93
N ALA A 254 -16.21 -19.23 20.14
CA ALA A 254 -15.75 -19.66 21.45
C ALA A 254 -15.23 -18.49 22.31
N CYS A 255 -14.70 -17.44 21.69
CA CYS A 255 -13.98 -16.36 22.35
C CYS A 255 -14.61 -14.96 22.28
N TYR A 256 -15.55 -14.70 21.34
CA TYR A 256 -16.25 -13.40 21.22
C TYR A 256 -17.72 -13.47 21.63
N GLY A 257 -17.97 -13.52 22.94
CA GLY A 257 -19.24 -13.04 23.50
C GLY A 257 -19.20 -11.51 23.64
N TYR A 258 -20.23 -10.79 23.19
CA TYR A 258 -20.31 -9.33 23.34
C TYR A 258 -20.13 -8.94 24.83
N GLY A 259 -19.01 -8.29 25.18
CA GLY A 259 -18.68 -7.87 26.55
C GLY A 259 -17.81 -8.82 27.39
N SER A 260 -17.43 -9.98 26.85
CA SER A 260 -16.56 -10.96 27.53
C SER A 260 -15.07 -10.74 27.26
N PHE A 261 -14.22 -11.05 28.24
CA PHE A 261 -12.77 -11.06 28.10
C PHE A 261 -12.28 -12.45 27.64
N ARG A 262 -11.09 -12.54 27.05
CA ARG A 262 -10.54 -13.78 26.44
C ARG A 262 -9.88 -14.74 27.45
N ASP A 263 -10.07 -14.51 28.74
CA ASP A 263 -9.53 -15.35 29.83
C ASP A 263 -10.03 -16.79 29.77
N ASN A 264 -11.16 -17.06 29.11
CA ASN A 264 -11.72 -18.41 28.97
C ASN A 264 -11.41 -19.07 27.62
N CYS A 265 -10.67 -18.41 26.73
CA CYS A 265 -10.27 -18.99 25.46
C CYS A 265 -9.28 -20.16 25.64
N PRO A 266 -9.38 -21.21 24.81
CA PRO A 266 -8.55 -22.42 24.90
C PRO A 266 -7.18 -22.21 24.27
N PHE A 267 -6.40 -21.30 24.85
CA PHE A 267 -5.08 -20.98 24.35
C PHE A 267 -4.04 -22.01 24.78
N ILE A 268 -3.13 -22.36 23.87
CA ILE A 268 -2.13 -23.43 24.06
C ILE A 268 -1.21 -23.16 25.26
N TRP A 269 -0.83 -21.90 25.49
CA TRP A 269 0.02 -21.55 26.62
C TRP A 269 -0.66 -21.84 27.97
N LYS A 270 -2.00 -21.77 28.05
CA LYS A 270 -2.73 -22.15 29.27
C LYS A 270 -2.66 -23.65 29.54
N GLU A 271 -2.61 -24.46 28.48
CA GLU A 271 -2.40 -25.90 28.64
C GLU A 271 -0.98 -26.18 29.12
N PHE A 272 0.02 -25.49 28.57
CA PHE A 272 1.39 -25.53 29.11
C PHE A 272 1.45 -25.10 30.59
N GLU A 273 0.80 -23.99 30.95
CA GLU A 273 0.70 -23.52 32.33
C GLU A 273 0.10 -24.57 33.28
N LYS A 274 -1.02 -25.21 32.88
CA LYS A 274 -1.62 -26.32 33.64
C LYS A 274 -0.67 -27.50 33.83
N HIS A 275 0.27 -27.71 32.90
CA HIS A 275 1.30 -28.75 32.97
C HIS A 275 2.58 -28.28 33.67
N GLY A 276 2.55 -27.13 34.35
CA GLY A 276 3.65 -26.62 35.17
C GLY A 276 4.70 -25.81 34.41
N TYR A 277 4.40 -25.37 33.19
CA TYR A 277 5.28 -24.50 32.42
C TYR A 277 5.13 -23.04 32.84
N ARG A 278 6.25 -22.33 32.89
CA ARG A 278 6.25 -20.86 32.97
C ARG A 278 5.87 -20.30 31.60
N THR A 279 4.87 -19.43 31.56
CA THR A 279 4.38 -18.84 30.32
C THR A 279 4.82 -17.40 30.21
N ALA A 280 5.31 -17.01 29.03
CA ALA A 280 5.81 -15.67 28.81
C ALA A 280 5.56 -15.20 27.37
N PHE A 281 5.24 -13.92 27.20
CA PHE A 281 4.95 -13.32 25.90
C PHE A 281 5.49 -11.91 25.77
N ASP A 282 6.12 -11.66 24.61
CA ASP A 282 6.67 -10.35 24.27
C ASP A 282 6.19 -9.86 22.91
N GLU A 283 5.94 -8.56 22.78
CA GLU A 283 5.69 -7.94 21.46
C GLU A 283 6.20 -6.50 21.38
N ASP A 284 6.68 -6.11 20.20
CA ASP A 284 7.21 -4.76 19.98
C ASP A 284 6.13 -3.71 19.66
N GLN A 285 4.97 -4.11 19.13
CA GLN A 285 3.90 -3.19 18.74
C GLN A 285 2.60 -3.44 19.53
N SER A 286 2.25 -2.53 20.43
CA SER A 286 1.07 -2.68 21.30
C SER A 286 -0.26 -2.33 20.61
N ARG A 287 -0.33 -1.32 19.73
CA ARG A 287 -1.61 -0.93 19.05
C ARG A 287 -2.14 -1.93 18.02
N ASN A 288 -1.23 -2.64 17.36
CA ASN A 288 -1.55 -3.74 16.44
C ASN A 288 -1.11 -5.08 17.04
N SER A 289 -1.15 -5.20 18.37
CA SER A 289 -0.76 -6.40 19.11
C SER A 289 -1.33 -7.66 18.48
N LEU A 290 -0.59 -8.78 18.57
CA LEU A 290 -1.01 -10.10 18.09
C LEU A 290 -2.42 -10.49 18.61
N PHE A 291 -2.82 -9.95 19.76
CA PHE A 291 -4.08 -10.28 20.43
C PHE A 291 -5.13 -9.15 20.42
N ILE A 292 -4.86 -7.94 19.92
CA ILE A 292 -5.82 -6.80 19.92
C ILE A 292 -6.81 -6.70 18.74
N PRO A 293 -6.59 -7.14 17.48
CA PRO A 293 -7.32 -6.62 16.31
C PRO A 293 -8.78 -7.07 16.17
N VAL A 294 -9.43 -7.63 17.20
CA VAL A 294 -10.67 -8.40 17.05
C VAL A 294 -11.73 -8.14 18.13
N GLY A 295 -11.61 -7.09 18.95
CA GLY A 295 -12.73 -6.73 19.83
C GLY A 295 -12.38 -5.75 20.95
N PRO A 296 -13.41 -5.23 21.64
CA PRO A 296 -13.26 -4.11 22.58
C PRO A 296 -12.60 -4.47 23.93
N ARG A 297 -12.27 -5.74 24.21
CA ARG A 297 -11.63 -6.20 25.47
C ARG A 297 -10.74 -7.43 25.23
N PRO A 298 -9.41 -7.36 25.41
CA PRO A 298 -8.50 -8.49 25.19
C PRO A 298 -8.55 -9.50 26.35
N PHE A 299 -7.86 -9.27 27.46
CA PHE A 299 -7.88 -10.16 28.63
C PHE A 299 -8.27 -9.38 29.88
N LYS A 300 -8.92 -10.01 30.87
CA LYS A 300 -9.21 -9.40 32.17
C LYS A 300 -7.99 -9.53 33.06
N GLN A 301 -7.52 -10.76 33.21
CA GLN A 301 -6.35 -11.15 33.97
C GLN A 301 -5.11 -11.14 33.07
N GLN A 302 -3.94 -11.04 33.68
CA GLN A 302 -2.69 -11.10 32.94
C GLN A 302 -2.58 -12.51 32.30
N PRO A 303 -2.44 -12.61 30.96
CA PRO A 303 -2.53 -13.91 30.28
C PRO A 303 -1.27 -14.77 30.37
N PHE A 304 -0.15 -14.21 30.84
CA PHE A 304 1.15 -14.86 30.95
C PHE A 304 1.80 -14.51 32.29
N HIS A 305 2.65 -15.39 32.83
CA HIS A 305 3.38 -15.13 34.08
C HIS A 305 4.40 -13.99 33.95
N TYR A 306 5.01 -13.87 32.76
CA TYR A 306 5.89 -12.77 32.36
C TYR A 306 5.34 -12.16 31.06
N ASP A 307 5.10 -10.87 31.04
CA ASP A 307 4.41 -10.20 29.93
C ASP A 307 5.14 -8.88 29.64
N PHE A 308 5.87 -8.84 28.51
CA PHE A 308 6.56 -7.64 28.04
C PHE A 308 6.00 -7.18 26.69
N ARG A 309 4.98 -6.34 26.75
CA ARG A 309 4.48 -5.64 25.56
C ARG A 309 5.08 -4.24 25.60
N ASN A 310 5.83 -3.89 24.57
CA ASN A 310 6.65 -2.68 24.52
C ASN A 310 5.84 -1.48 25.00
N VAL A 311 6.39 -0.82 26.01
CA VAL A 311 5.61 -0.39 27.15
C VAL A 311 4.93 0.95 26.89
N GLY A 312 3.64 0.90 26.55
CA GLY A 312 2.75 2.05 26.53
C GLY A 312 2.79 2.88 25.24
N ASN A 313 1.61 3.43 24.93
CA ASN A 313 1.26 4.33 23.83
C ASN A 313 2.24 5.50 23.52
N LYS A 314 3.34 5.70 24.26
CA LYS A 314 4.35 6.73 24.00
C LYS A 314 5.34 6.36 22.89
N HIS A 315 5.68 5.08 22.73
CA HIS A 315 6.63 4.66 21.69
C HIS A 315 6.07 4.72 20.26
N ASP A 316 4.74 4.62 20.09
CA ASP A 316 4.10 4.91 18.80
C ASP A 316 4.22 6.39 18.37
N PHE A 317 4.74 7.26 19.25
CA PHE A 317 5.08 8.66 18.98
C PHE A 317 6.57 8.96 19.07
N ALA A 318 7.43 7.94 19.23
CA ALA A 318 8.87 8.13 19.14
C ALA A 318 9.24 8.58 17.72
N SER A 319 10.30 9.39 17.61
CA SER A 319 10.79 9.91 16.32
C SER A 319 11.24 8.80 15.36
N ASP A 320 11.55 7.61 15.89
CA ASP A 320 11.89 6.41 15.13
C ASP A 320 11.13 5.18 15.67
N PRO A 321 10.14 4.63 14.93
CA PRO A 321 9.28 3.53 15.41
C PRO A 321 10.02 2.20 15.54
N TYR A 322 11.24 2.05 15.02
CA TYR A 322 12.01 0.81 15.10
C TYR A 322 12.79 0.66 16.42
N CYS A 323 12.77 1.70 17.26
CA CYS A 323 13.57 1.81 18.47
C CYS A 323 12.73 1.77 19.75
N SER A 324 13.23 1.04 20.76
CA SER A 324 12.77 1.09 22.14
C SER A 324 13.91 1.67 22.98
N GLY A 325 13.80 2.96 23.32
CA GLY A 325 14.91 3.76 23.84
C GLY A 325 16.17 3.68 22.95
N PRO A 326 17.35 3.34 23.51
CA PRO A 326 18.61 3.26 22.78
C PRO A 326 18.80 1.95 21.99
N ARG A 327 17.83 1.04 21.98
CA ARG A 327 17.94 -0.29 21.38
C ARG A 327 16.93 -0.47 20.26
N LEU A 328 17.25 -1.31 19.26
CA LEU A 328 16.23 -1.81 18.34
C LEU A 328 15.15 -2.52 19.12
N SER A 329 13.88 -2.33 18.75
CA SER A 329 12.77 -2.93 19.48
C SER A 329 12.87 -4.46 19.52
N ILE A 330 13.24 -5.10 18.39
CA ILE A 330 13.51 -6.55 18.33
C ILE A 330 14.63 -6.99 19.29
N SER A 331 15.65 -6.15 19.52
CA SER A 331 16.73 -6.47 20.45
C SER A 331 16.24 -6.53 21.90
N VAL A 332 15.21 -5.75 22.25
CA VAL A 332 14.61 -5.80 23.58
C VAL A 332 13.86 -7.11 23.80
N LEU A 333 13.08 -7.55 22.80
CA LEU A 333 12.41 -8.86 22.83
C LEU A 333 13.42 -10.01 22.95
N LEU A 334 14.49 -9.93 22.15
CA LEU A 334 15.58 -10.93 22.16
C LEU A 334 16.36 -10.96 23.49
N ASP A 335 16.54 -9.81 24.16
CA ASP A 335 17.16 -9.76 25.49
C ASP A 335 16.30 -10.47 26.53
N ASN A 336 14.99 -10.19 26.54
CA ASN A 336 14.08 -10.84 27.47
C ASN A 336 13.95 -12.35 27.20
N MET A 337 13.95 -12.77 25.92
CA MET A 337 14.05 -14.17 25.51
C MET A 337 15.28 -14.87 26.14
N MET A 338 16.46 -14.24 26.06
CA MET A 338 17.68 -14.78 26.67
C MET A 338 17.58 -14.85 28.19
N ARG A 339 16.94 -13.86 28.82
CA ARG A 339 16.72 -13.84 30.29
C ARG A 339 15.80 -14.98 30.73
N ILE A 340 14.67 -15.19 30.06
CA ILE A 340 13.75 -16.30 30.37
C ILE A 340 14.50 -17.64 30.31
N ALA A 341 15.26 -17.88 29.24
CA ALA A 341 16.03 -19.11 29.09
C ALA A 341 17.14 -19.26 30.15
N THR A 342 17.79 -18.15 30.53
CA THR A 342 18.88 -18.15 31.53
C THR A 342 18.35 -18.30 32.96
N THR A 343 17.17 -17.75 33.28
CA THR A 343 16.56 -17.85 34.62
C THR A 343 15.93 -19.24 34.84
N PHE A 344 15.41 -19.87 33.78
CA PHE A 344 14.73 -21.16 33.86
C PHE A 344 15.40 -22.29 33.04
N PRO A 345 16.71 -22.51 33.15
CA PRO A 345 17.43 -23.45 32.27
C PRO A 345 17.03 -24.91 32.50
N ASN A 346 16.57 -25.23 33.72
CA ASN A 346 16.15 -26.58 34.13
C ASN A 346 14.68 -26.61 34.57
N LYS A 347 13.87 -25.62 34.18
CA LYS A 347 12.44 -25.60 34.48
C LYS A 347 11.66 -25.42 33.18
N PRO A 348 10.52 -26.10 32.99
CA PRO A 348 9.76 -25.99 31.76
C PRO A 348 9.23 -24.57 31.58
N TYR A 349 9.39 -24.04 30.37
CA TYR A 349 8.81 -22.76 29.97
C TYR A 349 8.26 -22.80 28.54
N TRP A 350 7.23 -22.00 28.31
CA TRP A 350 6.67 -21.66 27.01
C TRP A 350 6.85 -20.15 26.85
N PHE A 351 7.70 -19.73 25.92
CA PHE A 351 7.97 -18.32 25.67
C PHE A 351 7.76 -18.02 24.19
N MET A 352 7.06 -16.93 23.91
CA MET A 352 6.85 -16.44 22.55
C MET A 352 7.13 -14.95 22.47
N MET A 353 8.01 -14.54 21.56
CA MET A 353 8.11 -13.14 21.16
C MET A 353 7.52 -12.94 19.76
N TRP A 354 6.95 -11.76 19.50
CA TRP A 354 6.42 -11.36 18.20
C TRP A 354 6.97 -10.00 17.77
N ALA A 355 7.81 -10.01 16.72
CA ALA A 355 8.41 -8.80 16.16
C ALA A 355 7.65 -8.33 14.91
N GLN A 356 7.23 -7.06 14.89
CA GLN A 356 6.42 -6.46 13.83
C GLN A 356 7.14 -5.30 13.14
N TYR A 357 7.82 -4.41 13.88
CA TYR A 357 8.25 -3.12 13.34
C TYR A 357 9.23 -3.26 12.16
N LEU A 358 10.18 -4.20 12.21
CA LEU A 358 11.20 -4.38 11.17
C LEU A 358 10.75 -5.23 9.97
N SER A 359 9.51 -5.71 9.95
CA SER A 359 9.04 -6.59 8.87
C SER A 359 7.68 -6.19 8.29
N HIS A 360 6.76 -5.67 9.11
CA HIS A 360 5.38 -5.38 8.69
C HIS A 360 5.28 -4.32 7.56
N ALA A 361 6.07 -3.24 7.60
CA ALA A 361 5.97 -2.15 6.63
C ALA A 361 6.93 -2.29 5.44
N GLN A 362 8.12 -2.87 5.68
CA GLN A 362 9.12 -3.07 4.67
C GLN A 362 10.03 -4.24 5.06
N ASN A 363 9.89 -5.34 4.34
CA ASN A 363 10.61 -6.58 4.62
C ASN A 363 12.14 -6.47 4.60
N SER A 364 12.73 -5.49 3.89
CA SER A 364 14.19 -5.25 3.89
C SER A 364 14.72 -4.65 5.20
N MET A 365 13.86 -4.08 6.05
CA MET A 365 14.24 -3.56 7.38
C MET A 365 14.68 -4.69 8.32
N SER A 366 14.25 -5.93 8.06
CA SER A 366 14.61 -7.12 8.83
C SER A 366 16.13 -7.37 8.85
N THR A 367 16.87 -6.86 7.86
CA THR A 367 18.35 -6.93 7.81
C THR A 367 19.02 -6.28 9.02
N TYR A 368 18.44 -5.20 9.60
CA TYR A 368 19.00 -4.53 10.77
C TYR A 368 18.84 -5.34 12.06
N GLY A 369 17.82 -6.22 12.12
CA GLY A 369 17.62 -7.14 13.24
C GLY A 369 18.53 -8.38 13.19
N GLU A 370 19.11 -8.69 12.02
CA GLU A 370 19.91 -9.90 11.81
C GLU A 370 21.08 -10.04 12.82
N PRO A 371 21.89 -8.99 13.11
CA PRO A 371 23.02 -9.12 14.05
C PRO A 371 22.56 -9.45 15.47
N SER A 372 21.50 -8.80 15.96
CA SER A 372 20.95 -9.07 17.29
C SER A 372 20.41 -10.49 17.40
N MET A 373 19.70 -10.95 16.37
CA MET A 373 19.13 -12.29 16.34
C MET A 373 20.21 -13.36 16.30
N ILE A 374 21.27 -13.17 15.49
CA ILE A 374 22.43 -14.05 15.48
C ILE A 374 23.11 -14.11 16.84
N PHE A 375 23.38 -12.94 17.45
CA PHE A 375 24.00 -12.89 18.76
C PHE A 375 23.20 -13.68 19.80
N SER A 376 21.88 -13.48 19.84
CA SER A 376 21.02 -14.20 20.79
C SER A 376 21.00 -15.71 20.54
N LEU A 377 20.94 -16.15 19.28
CA LEU A 377 20.98 -17.58 18.95
C LEU A 377 22.34 -18.22 19.30
N GLU A 378 23.44 -17.51 19.03
CA GLU A 378 24.79 -17.93 19.41
C GLU A 378 24.95 -18.01 20.94
N TYR A 379 24.40 -17.03 21.67
CA TYR A 379 24.38 -17.03 23.13
C TYR A 379 23.61 -18.22 23.69
N LEU A 380 22.37 -18.45 23.22
CA LEU A 380 21.54 -19.57 23.67
C LEU A 380 22.21 -20.92 23.37
N HIS A 381 22.81 -21.07 22.20
CA HIS A 381 23.51 -22.29 21.80
C HIS A 381 24.80 -22.52 22.62
N SER A 382 25.66 -21.50 22.73
CA SER A 382 26.97 -21.61 23.40
C SER A 382 26.84 -21.83 24.90
N ASN A 383 25.78 -21.28 25.53
CA ASN A 383 25.46 -21.49 26.94
C ASN A 383 24.60 -22.74 27.17
N GLN A 384 24.41 -23.60 26.16
CA GLN A 384 23.67 -24.86 26.28
C GLN A 384 22.19 -24.70 26.69
N LEU A 385 21.62 -23.50 26.52
CA LEU A 385 20.23 -23.18 26.86
C LEU A 385 19.23 -23.79 25.84
N LEU A 386 19.72 -24.30 24.71
CA LEU A 386 18.95 -25.05 23.72
C LEU A 386 18.99 -26.58 23.93
N ASN A 387 19.76 -27.10 24.90
CA ASN A 387 19.92 -28.55 25.09
C ASN A 387 18.65 -29.27 25.57
N ASN A 388 17.69 -28.54 26.12
CA ASN A 388 16.38 -29.06 26.53
C ASN A 388 15.22 -28.17 26.03
N THR A 389 15.44 -27.46 24.92
CA THR A 389 14.51 -26.45 24.41
C THR A 389 14.26 -26.67 22.92
N ILE A 390 12.99 -26.81 22.54
CA ILE A 390 12.55 -26.79 21.15
C ILE A 390 12.42 -25.34 20.72
N LEU A 391 13.22 -24.94 19.72
CA LEU A 391 13.17 -23.60 19.13
C LEU A 391 12.28 -23.64 17.88
N ILE A 392 11.26 -22.79 17.85
CA ILE A 392 10.37 -22.60 16.70
C ILE A 392 10.54 -21.16 16.22
N MET A 393 10.95 -20.97 14.96
CA MET A 393 10.93 -19.66 14.31
C MET A 393 9.87 -19.66 13.22
N LEU A 394 8.89 -18.76 13.30
CA LEU A 394 7.78 -18.72 12.35
C LEU A 394 7.33 -17.29 11.98
N SER A 395 6.57 -17.22 10.89
CA SER A 395 5.79 -16.06 10.49
C SER A 395 4.36 -16.48 10.20
N ASP A 396 3.45 -15.52 10.29
CA ASP A 396 2.01 -15.68 10.07
C ASP A 396 1.65 -15.72 8.57
N HIS A 397 2.26 -14.85 7.78
CA HIS A 397 2.14 -14.77 6.34
C HIS A 397 3.34 -14.04 5.74
N GLY A 398 3.53 -14.13 4.42
CA GLY A 398 4.41 -13.18 3.74
C GLY A 398 3.72 -11.83 3.51
N MET A 399 4.36 -10.93 2.78
CA MET A 399 3.83 -9.60 2.54
C MET A 399 2.48 -9.64 1.78
N TRP A 400 1.44 -9.12 2.42
CA TRP A 400 0.03 -9.30 2.01
C TRP A 400 -0.52 -8.19 1.09
N TRP A 401 0.32 -7.23 0.69
CA TRP A 401 -0.08 -6.16 -0.23
C TRP A 401 -0.49 -6.72 -1.60
N ARG A 402 -1.60 -6.20 -2.12
CA ARG A 402 -2.23 -6.66 -3.36
C ARG A 402 -1.30 -6.55 -4.57
N ASP A 403 -0.43 -5.54 -4.62
CA ASP A 403 0.55 -5.37 -5.70
C ASP A 403 1.69 -6.37 -5.60
N HIS A 404 2.06 -6.78 -4.39
CA HIS A 404 3.00 -7.89 -4.18
C HIS A 404 2.36 -9.20 -4.67
N ILE A 405 1.17 -9.57 -4.18
CA ILE A 405 0.48 -10.83 -4.56
C ILE A 405 0.18 -10.91 -6.07
N LYS A 406 0.05 -9.77 -6.77
CA LYS A 406 -0.22 -9.70 -8.22
C LYS A 406 1.01 -9.44 -9.10
N ALA A 407 2.14 -9.06 -8.51
CA ALA A 407 3.35 -8.72 -9.26
C ALA A 407 3.89 -9.93 -10.04
N SER A 408 3.75 -11.12 -9.48
CA SER A 408 4.15 -12.38 -10.12
C SER A 408 3.58 -13.57 -9.36
N GLU A 409 3.63 -14.74 -9.99
CA GLU A 409 3.36 -16.02 -9.32
C GLU A 409 4.28 -16.25 -8.11
N ALA A 410 5.53 -15.79 -8.19
CA ALA A 410 6.47 -15.89 -7.07
C ALA A 410 6.04 -15.03 -5.87
N ALA A 411 5.49 -13.85 -6.11
CA ALA A 411 5.03 -12.98 -5.04
C ALA A 411 3.64 -13.39 -4.49
N PHE A 412 2.79 -14.03 -5.32
CA PHE A 412 1.61 -14.77 -4.88
C PHE A 412 1.97 -15.90 -3.90
N LEU A 413 3.03 -16.64 -4.21
CA LEU A 413 3.55 -17.71 -3.36
C LEU A 413 4.25 -17.19 -2.12
N GLU A 414 5.06 -16.13 -2.21
CA GLU A 414 5.74 -15.55 -1.04
C GLU A 414 4.75 -15.10 0.03
N GLN A 415 3.58 -14.57 -0.33
CA GLN A 415 2.56 -14.24 0.65
C GLN A 415 2.00 -15.47 1.39
N ARG A 416 1.94 -16.62 0.70
CA ARG A 416 1.33 -17.87 1.20
C ARG A 416 2.33 -18.80 1.88
N LEU A 417 3.62 -18.60 1.65
CA LEU A 417 4.70 -19.43 2.17
C LEU A 417 5.55 -18.63 3.19
N PRO A 418 5.05 -18.43 4.43
CA PRO A 418 5.83 -17.83 5.51
C PRO A 418 6.99 -18.72 5.97
N ILE A 419 7.88 -18.19 6.80
CA ILE A 419 8.93 -18.99 7.44
C ILE A 419 8.33 -19.99 8.46
N LEU A 420 8.89 -21.19 8.49
CA LEU A 420 8.85 -22.08 9.64
C LEU A 420 10.16 -22.87 9.74
N TYR A 421 10.85 -22.73 10.86
CA TYR A 421 12.02 -23.49 11.24
C TYR A 421 11.80 -24.12 12.61
N ILE A 422 12.09 -25.41 12.76
CA ILE A 422 11.99 -26.12 14.04
C ILE A 422 13.33 -26.77 14.34
N SER A 423 13.99 -26.36 15.43
CA SER A 423 15.20 -27.02 15.94
C SER A 423 14.85 -27.89 17.15
N LEU A 424 15.25 -29.15 17.07
CA LEU A 424 15.06 -30.15 18.13
C LEU A 424 16.38 -30.37 18.88
N PRO A 425 16.35 -30.43 20.23
CA PRO A 425 17.52 -30.78 21.01
C PRO A 425 18.11 -32.14 20.60
N LYS A 426 19.43 -32.29 20.72
CA LYS A 426 20.12 -33.54 20.38
C LYS A 426 19.52 -34.77 21.11
N LYS A 427 19.25 -34.63 22.41
CA LYS A 427 18.61 -35.68 23.23
C LYS A 427 17.23 -36.08 22.72
N PHE A 428 16.44 -35.10 22.23
CA PHE A 428 15.14 -35.37 21.63
C PHE A 428 15.31 -36.19 20.35
N LYS A 429 16.24 -35.79 19.48
CA LYS A 429 16.52 -36.50 18.21
C LYS A 429 16.95 -37.94 18.42
N GLU A 430 17.80 -38.18 19.43
CA GLU A 430 18.28 -39.52 19.79
C GLU A 430 17.19 -40.40 20.40
N LYS A 431 16.31 -39.81 21.22
CA LYS A 431 15.27 -40.53 21.94
C LYS A 431 14.00 -40.79 21.12
N TYR A 432 13.66 -39.86 20.24
CA TYR A 432 12.46 -39.90 19.38
C TYR A 432 12.87 -39.85 17.89
N PRO A 433 13.59 -40.88 17.40
CA PRO A 433 14.10 -40.87 16.04
C PRO A 433 12.98 -40.92 15.00
N LEU A 434 11.85 -41.60 15.28
CA LEU A 434 10.72 -41.62 14.35
C LEU A 434 10.02 -40.25 14.27
N ALA A 435 9.83 -39.58 15.41
CA ALA A 435 9.29 -38.22 15.45
C ALA A 435 10.17 -37.25 14.65
N THR A 436 11.49 -37.35 14.82
CA THR A 436 12.49 -36.52 14.13
C THR A 436 12.48 -36.78 12.62
N LYS A 437 12.41 -38.05 12.23
CA LYS A 437 12.30 -38.44 10.82
C LYS A 437 11.01 -37.89 10.20
N ASN A 438 9.88 -38.04 10.87
CA ASN A 438 8.60 -37.51 10.38
C ASN A 438 8.64 -35.99 10.25
N LEU A 439 9.22 -35.29 11.22
CA LEU A 439 9.40 -33.84 11.16
C LEU A 439 10.18 -33.42 9.91
N GLN A 440 11.29 -34.11 9.63
CA GLN A 440 12.12 -33.88 8.44
C GLN A 440 11.38 -34.19 7.13
N GLU A 441 10.65 -35.30 7.06
CA GLU A 441 9.88 -35.67 5.88
C GLU A 441 8.69 -34.73 5.64
N ASN A 442 8.08 -34.21 6.70
CA ASN A 442 6.95 -33.29 6.64
C ASN A 442 7.35 -31.88 6.22
N ALA A 443 8.64 -31.53 6.31
CA ALA A 443 9.18 -30.25 5.88
C ALA A 443 8.93 -29.94 4.39
N GLU A 444 8.84 -30.99 3.58
CA GLU A 444 8.57 -30.94 2.14
C GLU A 444 7.07 -31.10 1.80
N LYS A 445 6.20 -31.19 2.82
CA LYS A 445 4.76 -31.43 2.66
C LYS A 445 3.95 -30.19 3.06
N LEU A 446 2.70 -30.19 2.62
CA LEU A 446 1.74 -29.13 2.96
C LEU A 446 1.45 -29.14 4.47
N THR A 447 1.92 -28.10 5.15
CA THR A 447 1.79 -27.92 6.60
C THR A 447 1.24 -26.53 6.93
N THR A 448 0.62 -26.38 8.09
CA THR A 448 -0.03 -25.13 8.52
C THR A 448 0.18 -24.88 10.01
N THR A 449 -0.26 -23.74 10.51
CA THR A 449 -0.23 -23.45 11.95
C THR A 449 -1.11 -24.37 12.79
N PHE A 450 -2.11 -25.05 12.21
CA PHE A 450 -2.85 -26.12 12.91
C PHE A 450 -1.94 -27.30 13.26
N ASP A 451 -1.04 -27.66 12.35
CA ASP A 451 -0.10 -28.77 12.56
C ASP A 451 0.91 -28.42 13.65
N VAL A 452 1.36 -27.17 13.68
CA VAL A 452 2.24 -26.66 14.74
C VAL A 452 1.53 -26.66 16.10
N TYR A 453 0.25 -26.28 16.16
CA TYR A 453 -0.56 -26.37 17.38
C TYR A 453 -0.67 -27.80 17.91
N GLU A 454 -0.97 -28.78 17.04
CA GLU A 454 -1.02 -30.20 17.45
C GLU A 454 0.35 -30.75 17.85
N THR A 455 1.42 -30.28 17.18
CA THR A 455 2.79 -30.61 17.56
C THR A 455 3.10 -30.12 18.97
N MET A 456 2.60 -28.93 19.33
CA MET A 456 2.75 -28.39 20.69
C MET A 456 1.93 -29.19 21.72
N HIS A 457 0.75 -29.70 21.37
CA HIS A 457 -0.01 -30.61 22.23
C HIS A 457 0.74 -31.90 22.52
N ASP A 458 1.37 -32.50 21.51
CA ASP A 458 2.20 -33.69 21.68
C ASP A 458 3.35 -33.46 22.68
N LEU A 459 3.83 -32.22 22.84
CA LEU A 459 4.88 -31.88 23.82
C LEU A 459 4.37 -31.82 25.27
N LEU A 460 3.06 -31.69 25.50
CA LEU A 460 2.47 -31.76 26.85
C LEU A 460 2.53 -33.19 27.41
N ASN A 461 2.56 -34.20 26.54
CA ASN A 461 2.71 -35.61 26.91
C ASN A 461 3.69 -36.34 25.99
N LEU A 462 4.96 -36.41 26.41
CA LEU A 462 6.04 -37.00 25.61
C LEU A 462 5.86 -38.50 25.29
N MET A 463 4.92 -39.20 25.93
CA MET A 463 4.53 -40.56 25.51
C MET A 463 3.92 -40.57 24.11
N ASP A 464 3.22 -39.49 23.71
CA ASP A 464 2.60 -39.36 22.40
C ASP A 464 3.61 -39.19 21.26
N VAL A 465 4.85 -38.81 21.59
CA VAL A 465 5.98 -38.67 20.67
C VAL A 465 6.85 -39.93 20.62
N SER A 466 6.61 -40.93 21.49
CA SER A 466 7.36 -42.19 21.45
C SER A 466 7.14 -42.93 20.14
N ASP A 467 8.17 -43.59 19.60
CA ASP A 467 8.09 -44.31 18.33
C ASP A 467 6.91 -45.30 18.28
N LYS A 468 6.68 -46.02 19.38
CA LYS A 468 5.54 -46.94 19.52
C LYS A 468 4.21 -46.20 19.36
N ARG A 469 4.05 -45.08 20.06
CA ARG A 469 2.79 -44.33 20.06
C ARG A 469 2.56 -43.61 18.74
N ILE A 470 3.62 -43.11 18.10
CA ILE A 470 3.56 -42.57 16.73
C ILE A 470 3.12 -43.65 15.74
N GLN A 471 3.66 -44.86 15.83
CA GLN A 471 3.25 -45.97 14.96
C GLN A 471 1.78 -46.35 15.16
N GLU A 472 1.31 -46.41 16.41
CA GLU A 472 -0.10 -46.64 16.73
C GLU A 472 -1.00 -45.54 16.16
N ARG A 473 -0.67 -44.26 16.43
CA ARG A 473 -1.45 -43.10 15.97
C ARG A 473 -1.44 -42.97 14.45
N ALA A 474 -0.34 -43.30 13.79
CA ALA A 474 -0.21 -43.27 12.34
C ALA A 474 -1.08 -44.32 11.62
N GLN A 475 -1.49 -45.38 12.32
CA GLN A 475 -2.42 -46.39 11.79
C GLN A 475 -3.89 -46.02 11.99
N GLU A 476 -4.19 -44.95 12.72
CA GLU A 476 -5.56 -44.48 12.88
C GLU A 476 -6.13 -44.05 11.53
N SER A 477 -7.19 -44.72 11.08
CA SER A 477 -7.83 -44.44 9.78
C SER A 477 -8.32 -42.99 9.62
N SER A 478 -8.48 -42.26 10.73
CA SER A 478 -8.91 -40.86 10.75
C SER A 478 -7.78 -39.86 10.54
N ILE A 479 -6.50 -40.24 10.66
CA ILE A 479 -5.38 -39.30 10.67
C ILE A 479 -5.29 -38.49 9.36
N ASN A 480 -5.52 -39.14 8.23
CA ASN A 480 -5.50 -38.50 6.90
C ASN A 480 -6.70 -37.57 6.65
N ALA A 481 -7.73 -37.61 7.50
CA ALA A 481 -8.90 -36.75 7.42
C ALA A 481 -8.83 -35.54 8.36
N ARG A 482 -7.82 -35.45 9.25
CA ARG A 482 -7.69 -34.35 10.21
C ARG A 482 -7.05 -33.13 9.55
N ARG A 483 -7.61 -31.94 9.84
CA ARG A 483 -7.04 -30.65 9.45
C ARG A 483 -5.74 -30.32 10.18
N ASN A 484 -5.60 -30.87 11.37
CA ASN A 484 -4.55 -30.61 12.34
C ASN A 484 -3.84 -31.94 12.60
N VAL A 485 -2.62 -32.09 12.09
CA VAL A 485 -1.81 -33.30 12.25
C VAL A 485 -0.49 -32.88 12.84
N SER A 486 -0.13 -33.44 14.00
CA SER A 486 1.19 -33.21 14.61
C SER A 486 2.30 -33.47 13.59
N LEU A 487 3.26 -32.57 13.52
CA LEU A 487 4.42 -32.66 12.64
C LEU A 487 5.34 -33.84 13.03
N PHE A 488 5.15 -34.45 14.20
CA PHE A 488 5.81 -35.70 14.61
C PHE A 488 5.15 -36.96 14.03
N LEU A 489 3.94 -36.87 13.47
CA LEU A 489 3.26 -37.95 12.75
C LEU A 489 3.52 -37.83 11.25
N PRO A 490 3.52 -38.93 10.47
CA PRO A 490 3.67 -38.83 9.02
C PRO A 490 2.46 -38.10 8.42
N ILE A 491 2.70 -36.97 7.76
CA ILE A 491 1.65 -36.29 6.98
C ILE A 491 1.53 -36.96 5.62
N ASP A 492 0.30 -37.26 5.19
CA ASP A 492 0.03 -37.88 3.90
C ASP A 492 0.50 -36.96 2.74
N PRO A 493 1.36 -37.43 1.82
CA PRO A 493 1.68 -36.70 0.60
C PRO A 493 0.45 -36.32 -0.25
N ALA A 494 -0.64 -37.08 -0.16
CA ALA A 494 -1.91 -36.78 -0.82
C ALA A 494 -2.74 -35.70 -0.10
N ARG A 495 -2.25 -35.13 1.02
CA ARG A 495 -2.94 -34.06 1.75
C ARG A 495 -3.17 -32.84 0.83
N THR A 496 -4.42 -32.42 0.79
CA THR A 496 -4.88 -31.24 0.03
C THR A 496 -5.00 -30.01 0.94
N CYS A 497 -5.09 -28.82 0.34
CA CYS A 497 -5.35 -27.59 1.10
C CYS A 497 -6.63 -27.65 1.93
N VAL A 498 -7.70 -28.23 1.38
CA VAL A 498 -8.97 -28.41 2.10
C VAL A 498 -8.78 -29.29 3.33
N THR A 499 -8.16 -30.46 3.17
CA THR A 499 -7.86 -31.37 4.28
C THR A 499 -6.82 -30.81 5.24
N ALA A 500 -6.11 -29.74 4.89
CA ALA A 500 -5.19 -29.01 5.76
C ALA A 500 -5.85 -27.80 6.46
N GLY A 501 -7.15 -27.56 6.24
CA GLY A 501 -7.84 -26.39 6.76
C GLY A 501 -7.47 -25.07 6.06
N ILE A 502 -6.79 -25.13 4.91
CA ILE A 502 -6.41 -23.97 4.10
C ILE A 502 -7.55 -23.68 3.12
N THR A 503 -8.13 -22.48 3.19
CA THR A 503 -9.06 -22.03 2.17
C THR A 503 -8.35 -21.91 0.83
N LEU A 504 -9.03 -22.22 -0.26
CA LEU A 504 -8.36 -22.37 -1.55
C LEU A 504 -7.76 -21.04 -2.05
N ILE A 505 -8.36 -19.91 -1.68
CA ILE A 505 -7.80 -18.59 -1.95
C ILE A 505 -6.41 -18.38 -1.32
N ASN A 506 -6.09 -19.06 -0.22
CA ASN A 506 -4.81 -18.98 0.48
C ASN A 506 -3.89 -20.18 0.18
N CYS A 507 -4.33 -21.10 -0.66
CA CYS A 507 -3.59 -22.31 -1.00
C CYS A 507 -2.43 -22.02 -1.97
N ALA A 508 -1.19 -22.31 -1.57
CA ALA A 508 -0.02 -22.21 -2.46
C ALA A 508 0.00 -23.29 -3.57
N CYS A 509 -0.84 -24.32 -3.47
CA CYS A 509 -0.91 -25.42 -4.44
C CYS A 509 -1.73 -25.08 -5.72
N ILE A 510 -2.37 -23.90 -5.78
CA ILE A 510 -3.31 -23.52 -6.86
C ILE A 510 -2.64 -22.56 -7.85
N SER A 511 -2.98 -22.69 -9.13
CA SER A 511 -2.72 -21.69 -10.18
C SER A 511 -3.96 -20.84 -10.48
N ARG A 512 -3.73 -19.58 -10.86
CA ARG A 512 -4.79 -18.62 -11.22
C ARG A 512 -4.87 -18.43 -12.74
N GLU A 513 -6.07 -18.59 -13.29
CA GLU A 513 -6.41 -18.24 -14.67
C GLU A 513 -7.67 -17.35 -14.72
N SER A 514 -7.69 -16.34 -15.58
CA SER A 514 -8.86 -15.48 -15.76
C SER A 514 -9.99 -16.20 -16.50
N ALA A 515 -11.25 -15.99 -16.09
CA ALA A 515 -12.42 -16.62 -16.71
C ALA A 515 -13.45 -15.62 -17.24
N SER A 516 -14.39 -16.11 -18.05
CA SER A 516 -15.50 -15.29 -18.54
C SER A 516 -16.60 -15.09 -17.49
N VAL A 517 -16.99 -13.83 -17.28
CA VAL A 517 -18.09 -13.41 -16.40
C VAL A 517 -19.48 -13.79 -16.93
N SER A 518 -19.59 -14.18 -18.20
CA SER A 518 -20.86 -14.51 -18.85
C SER A 518 -21.18 -16.01 -18.87
N GLU A 519 -20.33 -16.85 -18.27
CA GLU A 519 -20.58 -18.28 -18.20
C GLU A 519 -21.87 -18.59 -17.41
N PRO A 520 -22.75 -19.48 -17.90
CA PRO A 520 -23.97 -19.83 -17.19
C PRO A 520 -23.73 -20.39 -15.78
N SER A 521 -22.61 -21.09 -15.57
CA SER A 521 -22.19 -21.58 -14.25
C SER A 521 -21.86 -20.43 -13.29
N VAL A 522 -21.17 -19.39 -13.76
CA VAL A 522 -20.83 -18.18 -13.02
C VAL A 522 -22.08 -17.39 -12.61
N ILE A 523 -23.06 -17.24 -13.51
CA ILE A 523 -24.31 -16.52 -13.22
C ILE A 523 -25.13 -17.29 -12.17
N ARG A 524 -25.19 -18.62 -12.26
CA ARG A 524 -25.84 -19.45 -11.24
C ARG A 524 -25.14 -19.33 -9.89
N ALA A 525 -23.80 -19.31 -9.88
CA ALA A 525 -22.99 -19.10 -8.69
C ALA A 525 -23.30 -17.73 -8.04
N GLY A 526 -23.36 -16.66 -8.84
CA GLY A 526 -23.76 -15.33 -8.35
C GLY A 526 -25.13 -15.31 -7.69
N ASN A 527 -26.12 -16.00 -8.27
CA ASN A 527 -27.48 -16.05 -7.71
C ASN A 527 -27.52 -16.79 -6.37
N PHE A 528 -26.78 -17.90 -6.29
CA PHE A 528 -26.64 -18.67 -5.06
C PHE A 528 -26.05 -17.83 -3.91
N VAL A 529 -25.06 -16.98 -4.18
CA VAL A 529 -24.52 -16.11 -3.12
C VAL A 529 -25.57 -15.17 -2.57
N VAL A 530 -26.36 -14.54 -3.45
CA VAL A 530 -27.38 -13.61 -3.00
C VAL A 530 -28.45 -14.31 -2.17
N GLU A 531 -28.79 -15.56 -2.51
CA GLU A 531 -29.67 -16.40 -1.69
C GLU A 531 -29.10 -16.62 -0.28
N LYS A 532 -27.82 -16.95 -0.14
CA LYS A 532 -27.18 -17.12 1.18
C LYS A 532 -27.04 -15.82 1.97
N ILE A 533 -26.82 -14.69 1.29
CA ILE A 533 -26.87 -13.37 1.94
C ILE A 533 -28.28 -13.13 2.49
N ASN A 534 -29.33 -13.50 1.76
CA ASN A 534 -30.71 -13.36 2.20
C ASN A 534 -31.07 -14.24 3.40
N GLU A 535 -30.60 -15.50 3.42
CA GLU A 535 -30.77 -16.38 4.57
C GLU A 535 -30.16 -15.76 5.84
N LYS A 536 -28.94 -15.20 5.74
CA LYS A 536 -28.26 -14.56 6.87
C LYS A 536 -28.96 -13.29 7.37
N ILE A 537 -29.59 -12.52 6.48
CA ILE A 537 -30.32 -11.31 6.87
C ILE A 537 -31.80 -11.56 7.24
N SER A 538 -32.30 -12.80 7.10
CA SER A 538 -33.72 -13.13 7.29
C SER A 538 -34.25 -12.86 8.71
N GLY A 539 -33.40 -12.98 9.74
CA GLY A 539 -33.73 -12.67 11.14
C GLY A 539 -33.83 -11.18 11.46
N TYR A 540 -33.41 -10.30 10.54
CA TYR A 540 -33.35 -8.85 10.74
C TYR A 540 -34.49 -8.18 9.98
N LYS A 541 -35.62 -7.93 10.66
CA LYS A 541 -36.84 -7.35 10.06
C LYS A 541 -36.62 -6.01 9.35
N GLN A 542 -35.53 -5.29 9.66
CA GLN A 542 -35.11 -4.05 9.01
C GLN A 542 -34.43 -4.24 7.64
N CYS A 543 -34.05 -5.47 7.27
CA CYS A 543 -33.35 -5.77 6.04
C CYS A 543 -34.32 -6.20 4.93
N LYS A 544 -34.20 -5.58 3.74
CA LYS A 544 -34.90 -6.06 2.54
C LYS A 544 -34.19 -7.28 1.95
N LYS A 545 -34.96 -8.23 1.41
CA LYS A 545 -34.45 -9.32 0.59
C LYS A 545 -33.74 -8.75 -0.64
N LEU A 546 -32.53 -9.22 -0.88
CA LEU A 546 -31.63 -8.88 -1.98
C LEU A 546 -31.84 -9.84 -3.18
N GLU A 547 -31.45 -9.41 -4.36
CA GLU A 547 -31.47 -10.15 -5.62
C GLU A 547 -30.17 -9.85 -6.37
N LEU A 548 -29.66 -10.80 -7.16
CA LEU A 548 -28.46 -10.56 -7.97
C LEU A 548 -28.74 -9.50 -9.05
N GLU A 549 -27.84 -8.54 -9.18
CA GLU A 549 -27.86 -7.53 -10.24
C GLU A 549 -26.88 -7.89 -11.37
N ASN A 550 -25.63 -8.22 -11.06
CA ASN A 550 -24.62 -8.72 -12.02
C ASN A 550 -23.43 -9.39 -11.32
N VAL A 551 -22.63 -10.14 -12.10
CA VAL A 551 -21.30 -10.63 -11.74
C VAL A 551 -20.26 -9.68 -12.36
N THR A 552 -19.26 -9.21 -11.59
CA THR A 552 -18.31 -8.16 -11.99
C THR A 552 -16.92 -8.69 -12.36
N ASP A 553 -16.48 -9.79 -11.75
CA ASP A 553 -15.14 -10.35 -11.90
C ASP A 553 -15.23 -11.88 -11.78
N VAL A 554 -14.42 -12.65 -12.53
CA VAL A 554 -14.27 -14.12 -12.35
C VAL A 554 -12.82 -14.57 -12.54
N PHE A 555 -12.28 -15.30 -11.57
CA PHE A 555 -11.05 -16.08 -11.73
C PHE A 555 -11.35 -17.57 -11.60
N LEU A 556 -10.89 -18.36 -12.57
CA LEU A 556 -10.83 -19.82 -12.47
C LEU A 556 -9.60 -20.18 -11.66
N THR A 557 -9.82 -20.95 -10.60
CA THR A 557 -8.74 -21.49 -9.78
C THR A 557 -8.59 -22.97 -10.13
N GLY A 558 -7.46 -23.32 -10.74
CA GLY A 558 -7.14 -24.69 -11.18
C GLY A 558 -5.87 -25.18 -10.50
N MET A 559 -5.76 -26.48 -10.23
CA MET A 559 -4.49 -27.10 -9.78
C MET A 559 -3.47 -27.04 -10.93
N ARG A 560 -2.19 -26.73 -10.63
CA ARG A 560 -1.11 -26.54 -11.63
C ARG A 560 -0.90 -27.78 -12.53
N GLU A 561 -0.51 -27.57 -13.80
CA GLU A 561 -0.24 -28.65 -14.78
C GLU A 561 0.78 -29.67 -14.22
N GLY A 562 0.32 -30.91 -14.04
CA GLY A 562 0.98 -31.97 -13.25
C GLY A 562 0.04 -32.64 -12.23
N SER A 563 -1.00 -31.91 -11.79
CA SER A 563 -2.04 -32.35 -10.83
C SER A 563 -3.44 -32.37 -11.46
N ILE A 564 -3.58 -32.76 -12.74
CA ILE A 564 -4.85 -32.59 -13.46
C ILE A 564 -5.77 -33.81 -13.37
N ARG A 565 -7.00 -33.52 -12.88
CA ARG A 565 -8.21 -34.36 -12.72
C ARG A 565 -8.19 -35.35 -11.55
N GLY A 566 -8.06 -34.83 -10.32
CA GLY A 566 -8.32 -35.59 -9.09
C GLY A 566 -9.67 -35.24 -8.46
N ASN A 567 -10.55 -36.24 -8.33
CA ASN A 567 -11.83 -36.16 -7.63
C ASN A 567 -11.65 -35.79 -6.16
N GLY A 568 -12.13 -34.61 -5.74
CA GLY A 568 -12.23 -34.25 -4.33
C GLY A 568 -13.55 -34.71 -3.73
N THR A 569 -13.53 -35.44 -2.62
CA THR A 569 -14.69 -35.71 -1.77
C THR A 569 -14.76 -34.67 -0.66
N PHE A 570 -15.90 -34.00 -0.48
CA PHE A 570 -16.18 -33.16 0.69
C PHE A 570 -17.12 -33.91 1.66
N GLN A 571 -16.86 -33.81 2.96
CA GLN A 571 -17.83 -34.13 4.01
C GLN A 571 -18.57 -32.85 4.41
N LEU A 572 -19.91 -32.89 4.35
CA LEU A 572 -20.77 -31.89 4.99
C LEU A 572 -21.14 -32.37 6.40
N ASN A 573 -21.55 -31.44 7.26
CA ASN A 573 -21.85 -31.65 8.70
C ASN A 573 -23.02 -32.63 9.01
N ASP A 574 -23.50 -33.40 8.03
CA ASP A 574 -24.51 -34.44 8.18
C ASP A 574 -23.95 -35.88 8.09
N GLY A 575 -22.63 -36.05 7.89
CA GLY A 575 -21.98 -37.36 7.89
C GLY A 575 -22.13 -38.16 6.58
N ALA A 576 -22.72 -37.59 5.52
CA ALA A 576 -22.77 -38.24 4.21
C ALA A 576 -21.53 -37.91 3.36
N ILE A 577 -20.75 -38.92 2.97
CA ILE A 577 -19.64 -38.78 2.02
C ILE A 577 -20.19 -38.84 0.59
N ARG A 578 -20.07 -37.74 -0.17
CA ARG A 578 -20.32 -37.74 -1.63
C ARG A 578 -19.10 -37.19 -2.38
N GLN A 579 -18.68 -37.90 -3.43
CA GLN A 579 -17.66 -37.44 -4.39
C GLN A 579 -18.19 -36.24 -5.16
N THR A 580 -17.44 -35.13 -5.28
CA THR A 580 -17.88 -33.96 -6.05
C THR A 580 -16.78 -33.46 -7.01
N HIS A 581 -17.09 -33.45 -8.31
CA HIS A 581 -16.22 -32.90 -9.36
C HIS A 581 -16.45 -31.39 -9.45
N GLY A 582 -15.77 -30.56 -8.64
CA GLY A 582 -16.10 -29.14 -8.55
C GLY A 582 -15.17 -28.17 -9.26
N GLU A 583 -15.72 -27.17 -9.95
CA GLU A 583 -14.99 -25.99 -10.44
C GLU A 583 -15.00 -24.88 -9.37
N TYR A 584 -13.84 -24.24 -9.14
CA TYR A 584 -13.66 -23.16 -8.17
C TYR A 584 -13.63 -21.78 -8.84
N PHE A 585 -14.50 -20.90 -8.35
CA PHE A 585 -14.68 -19.55 -8.88
C PHE A 585 -14.41 -18.52 -7.78
N GLU A 586 -13.49 -17.58 -8.01
CA GLU A 586 -13.54 -16.30 -7.30
C GLU A 586 -14.43 -15.35 -8.11
N ILE A 587 -15.59 -14.94 -7.57
CA ILE A 587 -16.51 -14.04 -8.27
C ILE A 587 -16.74 -12.72 -7.52
N GLY A 588 -16.83 -11.63 -8.27
CA GLY A 588 -17.41 -10.36 -7.78
C GLY A 588 -18.88 -10.28 -8.13
N ILE A 589 -19.76 -9.82 -7.24
CA ILE A 589 -21.20 -9.65 -7.52
C ILE A 589 -21.75 -8.29 -7.04
N SER A 590 -22.82 -7.83 -7.68
CA SER A 590 -23.66 -6.70 -7.23
C SER A 590 -25.08 -7.18 -6.89
N THR A 591 -25.71 -6.60 -5.87
CA THR A 591 -27.09 -6.96 -5.44
C THR A 591 -28.07 -5.79 -5.46
N LYS A 592 -29.37 -6.06 -5.62
CA LYS A 592 -30.47 -5.08 -5.50
C LYS A 592 -31.51 -5.57 -4.47
N PRO A 593 -32.18 -4.72 -3.68
CA PRO A 593 -31.99 -3.28 -3.58
C PRO A 593 -30.68 -2.91 -2.85
N GLY A 594 -30.08 -1.78 -3.21
CA GLY A 594 -28.94 -1.20 -2.47
C GLY A 594 -27.57 -1.32 -3.13
N ARG A 595 -27.46 -1.96 -4.32
CA ARG A 595 -26.22 -2.09 -5.12
C ARG A 595 -25.03 -2.53 -4.28
N GLY A 596 -25.26 -3.52 -3.41
CA GLY A 596 -24.20 -4.05 -2.56
C GLY A 596 -23.20 -4.79 -3.43
N LYS A 597 -21.95 -4.33 -3.48
CA LYS A 597 -20.85 -5.06 -4.11
C LYS A 597 -20.24 -6.03 -3.10
N PHE A 598 -20.11 -7.29 -3.50
CA PHE A 598 -19.54 -8.37 -2.70
C PHE A 598 -18.50 -9.11 -3.52
N TYR A 599 -17.39 -9.48 -2.89
CA TYR A 599 -16.41 -10.39 -3.47
C TYR A 599 -16.52 -11.73 -2.76
N VAL A 600 -16.65 -12.81 -3.53
CA VAL A 600 -17.09 -14.11 -3.03
C VAL A 600 -16.29 -15.24 -3.68
N ALA A 601 -15.72 -16.12 -2.86
CA ALA A 601 -15.17 -17.39 -3.33
C ALA A 601 -16.27 -18.48 -3.30
N ILE A 602 -16.43 -19.22 -4.39
CA ILE A 602 -17.50 -20.20 -4.59
C ILE A 602 -16.93 -21.51 -5.12
N VAL A 603 -17.43 -22.61 -4.56
CA VAL A 603 -17.19 -23.98 -5.04
C VAL A 603 -18.45 -24.48 -5.74
N SER A 604 -18.34 -25.05 -6.94
CA SER A 604 -19.43 -25.78 -7.60
C SER A 604 -19.31 -27.28 -7.30
N ASN A 605 -20.38 -28.00 -6.95
CA ASN A 605 -20.38 -29.46 -6.86
C ASN A 605 -20.88 -30.06 -8.18
N GLY A 606 -20.02 -30.78 -8.91
CA GLY A 606 -20.31 -31.21 -10.29
C GLY A 606 -21.24 -32.41 -10.48
N PHE A 607 -21.88 -32.97 -9.44
CA PHE A 607 -22.87 -34.04 -9.64
C PHE A 607 -24.33 -33.55 -9.60
N ASP A 608 -24.57 -32.40 -8.98
CA ASP A 608 -25.90 -31.93 -8.59
C ASP A 608 -26.08 -30.42 -8.83
N GLY A 609 -25.03 -29.71 -9.26
CA GLY A 609 -25.12 -28.29 -9.65
C GLY A 609 -25.32 -27.33 -8.47
N HIS A 610 -25.13 -27.81 -7.24
CA HIS A 610 -25.17 -27.01 -6.02
C HIS A 610 -23.84 -26.26 -5.81
N PHE A 611 -23.90 -25.08 -5.19
CA PHE A 611 -22.74 -24.24 -4.89
C PHE A 611 -22.51 -24.17 -3.37
N THR A 612 -21.29 -23.86 -2.93
CA THR A 612 -20.97 -23.52 -1.53
C THR A 612 -20.07 -22.28 -1.48
N ILE A 613 -20.26 -21.42 -0.47
CA ILE A 613 -19.52 -20.15 -0.31
C ILE A 613 -18.37 -20.34 0.67
N ASP A 614 -17.15 -20.00 0.26
CA ASP A 614 -15.92 -20.12 1.06
C ASP A 614 -15.56 -18.80 1.78
N GLY A 615 -16.01 -17.64 1.28
CA GLY A 615 -15.85 -16.35 1.97
C GLY A 615 -16.53 -15.17 1.26
N ILE A 616 -16.93 -14.13 2.00
CA ILE A 616 -17.58 -12.91 1.47
C ILE A 616 -16.91 -11.64 2.05
N ALA A 617 -16.35 -10.77 1.20
CA ALA A 617 -15.78 -9.49 1.60
C ALA A 617 -16.59 -8.28 1.10
N ARG A 618 -16.68 -7.21 1.92
CA ARG A 618 -17.39 -5.96 1.62
C ARG A 618 -16.51 -4.74 1.96
N PRO A 619 -16.02 -3.96 0.98
CA PRO A 619 -15.36 -2.69 1.27
C PRO A 619 -16.42 -1.67 1.71
N ARG A 620 -16.28 -1.00 2.87
CA ARG A 620 -17.17 0.13 3.21
C ARG A 620 -16.66 1.11 4.27
N CYS A 621 -16.74 2.41 3.92
CA CYS A 621 -17.07 3.51 4.84
C CYS A 621 -18.38 3.16 5.58
N TYR A 622 -18.46 3.41 6.89
CA TYR A 622 -19.66 3.08 7.66
C TYR A 622 -20.91 3.81 7.09
N ASN A 623 -21.99 3.04 6.92
CA ASN A 623 -23.36 3.52 6.65
C ASN A 623 -23.59 4.38 5.41
N SER A 624 -23.66 3.68 4.26
CA SER A 624 -24.29 4.09 3.00
C SER A 624 -23.60 5.23 2.25
N SER A 625 -23.45 5.06 0.94
CA SER A 625 -23.01 6.07 -0.02
C SER A 625 -24.02 7.24 -0.15
N ARG A 626 -24.67 7.64 0.94
CA ARG A 626 -25.85 8.51 0.97
C ARG A 626 -25.81 9.38 2.23
N SER A 627 -25.56 10.68 2.03
CA SER A 627 -25.62 11.67 3.11
C SER A 627 -27.01 11.66 3.78
N LEU A 628 -27.04 11.77 5.12
CA LEU A 628 -28.25 12.03 5.89
C LEU A 628 -28.76 13.45 5.72
N PHE A 629 -27.89 14.41 5.46
CA PHE A 629 -28.24 15.82 5.30
C PHE A 629 -28.05 16.25 3.85
N LYS A 630 -28.99 17.04 3.35
CA LYS A 630 -28.85 17.64 2.02
C LYS A 630 -28.98 19.13 2.17
N ILE A 631 -28.08 19.84 1.50
CA ILE A 631 -28.29 21.24 1.17
C ILE A 631 -29.31 21.27 0.05
N ASP A 632 -30.29 22.15 0.18
CA ASP A 632 -31.33 22.38 -0.81
C ASP A 632 -30.76 22.90 -2.14
N HIS A 633 -31.63 23.08 -3.14
CA HIS A 633 -31.22 23.53 -4.47
C HIS A 633 -30.84 25.01 -4.51
N GLN A 634 -31.29 25.82 -3.55
CA GLN A 634 -30.94 27.25 -3.46
C GLN A 634 -29.65 27.48 -2.65
N ASN A 635 -29.04 26.43 -2.09
CA ASN A 635 -27.88 26.49 -1.20
C ASN A 635 -28.08 27.39 0.04
N LYS A 636 -29.33 27.52 0.49
CA LYS A 636 -29.74 28.39 1.60
C LYS A 636 -30.20 27.60 2.82
N LEU A 637 -30.46 26.31 2.65
CA LEU A 637 -31.10 25.49 3.67
C LEU A 637 -30.41 24.14 3.79
N ILE A 638 -30.02 23.75 5.00
CA ILE A 638 -29.69 22.37 5.33
C ILE A 638 -30.96 21.66 5.80
N ARG A 639 -31.26 20.48 5.25
CA ARG A 639 -32.41 19.68 5.66
C ARG A 639 -32.08 18.20 5.75
N LEU A 640 -32.94 17.47 6.46
CA LEU A 640 -32.86 16.01 6.48
C LEU A 640 -33.16 15.47 5.09
N SER A 641 -32.30 14.55 4.64
CA SER A 641 -32.50 13.86 3.39
C SER A 641 -33.54 12.75 3.56
N PRO A 642 -34.21 12.33 2.48
CA PRO A 642 -35.05 11.14 2.50
C PRO A 642 -34.30 9.84 2.86
N ASN A 643 -32.97 9.87 2.98
CA ASN A 643 -32.18 8.73 3.42
C ASN A 643 -32.34 8.43 4.90
N ILE A 644 -32.91 9.36 5.69
CA ILE A 644 -33.20 9.14 7.10
C ILE A 644 -34.08 7.90 7.35
N LYS A 645 -34.92 7.53 6.38
CA LYS A 645 -35.73 6.30 6.43
C LYS A 645 -34.91 5.01 6.48
N TYR A 646 -33.65 5.05 6.07
CA TYR A 646 -32.73 3.91 6.15
C TYR A 646 -31.94 3.89 7.46
N TRP A 647 -32.19 4.86 8.34
CA TRP A 647 -31.53 5.00 9.63
C TRP A 647 -32.40 4.43 10.75
N ASN A 648 -31.76 4.01 11.85
CA ASN A 648 -32.48 3.45 12.99
C ASN A 648 -33.28 4.56 13.69
N GLN A 649 -34.60 4.57 13.50
CA GLN A 649 -35.48 5.60 14.05
C GLN A 649 -35.45 5.68 15.58
N SER A 650 -35.24 4.56 16.27
CA SER A 650 -35.15 4.54 17.75
C SER A 650 -33.88 5.25 18.26
N LEU A 651 -32.77 5.10 17.54
CA LEU A 651 -31.52 5.83 17.81
C LEU A 651 -31.65 7.30 17.40
N TRP A 652 -32.21 7.56 16.22
CA TRP A 652 -32.41 8.91 15.70
C TRP A 652 -33.25 9.79 16.63
N ASN A 653 -34.38 9.28 17.14
CA ASN A 653 -35.26 10.00 18.06
C ASN A 653 -34.60 10.35 19.41
N LYS A 654 -33.40 9.82 19.68
CA LYS A 654 -32.61 10.10 20.89
C LYS A 654 -31.29 10.79 20.57
N SER A 655 -31.23 11.52 19.45
CA SER A 655 -30.03 12.19 18.95
C SER A 655 -30.22 13.70 18.90
N GLN A 656 -29.11 14.44 18.88
CA GLN A 656 -29.02 15.87 18.62
C GLN A 656 -27.95 16.08 17.54
N CYS A 657 -28.18 17.00 16.61
CA CYS A 657 -27.26 17.25 15.50
C CYS A 657 -26.75 18.69 15.54
N PHE A 658 -25.57 18.90 14.97
CA PHE A 658 -24.84 20.15 15.00
C PHE A 658 -24.20 20.38 13.65
N PHE A 659 -24.03 21.65 13.28
CA PHE A 659 -23.21 22.03 12.14
C PHE A 659 -22.34 23.24 12.46
N VAL A 660 -21.18 23.31 11.81
CA VAL A 660 -20.33 24.50 11.84
C VAL A 660 -19.95 24.90 10.42
N PRO A 661 -20.02 26.20 10.06
CA PRO A 661 -19.35 26.67 8.86
C PRO A 661 -17.83 26.50 8.98
N ILE A 662 -17.21 26.16 7.86
CA ILE A 662 -15.76 26.09 7.70
C ILE A 662 -15.36 27.30 6.86
N VAL A 663 -14.70 28.26 7.49
CA VAL A 663 -14.24 29.49 6.82
C VAL A 663 -12.75 29.70 7.00
N ARG A 664 -12.10 30.21 5.95
CA ARG A 664 -10.69 30.63 6.00
C ARG A 664 -10.55 31.94 6.79
N ILE A 665 -9.48 32.07 7.57
CA ILE A 665 -9.12 33.32 8.25
C ILE A 665 -8.52 34.31 7.22
N PRO A 666 -9.14 35.47 6.96
CA PRO A 666 -8.72 36.40 5.90
C PRO A 666 -7.30 36.96 6.06
N GLU A 667 -6.80 37.08 7.30
CA GLU A 667 -5.50 37.72 7.60
C GLU A 667 -4.32 36.74 7.65
N LYS A 668 -4.56 35.44 7.48
CA LYS A 668 -3.53 34.41 7.59
C LYS A 668 -3.28 33.71 6.23
N PRO A 669 -2.04 33.19 6.00
CA PRO A 669 -1.74 32.33 4.85
C PRO A 669 -2.68 31.12 4.77
N ASP A 670 -2.63 30.37 3.66
CA ASP A 670 -3.40 29.12 3.51
C ASP A 670 -3.37 28.24 4.78
N PHE A 671 -4.46 27.49 5.02
CA PHE A 671 -4.63 26.53 6.13
C PHE A 671 -4.96 27.10 7.52
N SER A 672 -5.20 28.41 7.63
CA SER A 672 -5.73 29.01 8.86
C SER A 672 -7.26 29.06 8.85
N LEU A 673 -7.93 28.29 9.73
CA LEU A 673 -9.39 28.13 9.77
C LEU A 673 -10.03 28.74 11.03
N ARG A 674 -11.24 29.30 10.89
CA ARG A 674 -12.12 29.72 12.00
C ARG A 674 -13.37 28.84 12.05
N TYR A 675 -13.83 28.52 13.26
CA TYR A 675 -15.03 27.73 13.51
C TYR A 675 -15.97 28.51 14.44
N ASN A 676 -17.16 28.85 13.96
CA ASN A 676 -18.26 29.26 14.81
C ASN A 676 -19.18 28.05 15.00
N VAL A 677 -19.39 27.62 16.24
CA VAL A 677 -20.26 26.48 16.54
C VAL A 677 -21.70 26.97 16.64
N THR A 678 -22.57 26.52 15.73
CA THR A 678 -24.01 26.80 15.80
C THR A 678 -24.76 25.54 16.17
N THR A 679 -25.53 25.59 17.26
CA THR A 679 -26.38 24.48 17.72
C THR A 679 -27.78 24.61 17.10
N PHE A 680 -28.36 23.50 16.64
CA PHE A 680 -29.77 23.45 16.28
C PHE A 680 -30.44 22.22 16.91
N ASP A 681 -31.69 22.37 17.34
CA ASP A 681 -32.47 21.28 17.92
C ASP A 681 -33.22 20.50 16.84
N ILE A 682 -33.36 19.17 17.03
CA ILE A 682 -34.01 18.24 16.09
C ILE A 682 -35.55 18.39 16.11
N ILE A 683 -36.08 19.58 15.79
CA ILE A 683 -37.55 19.77 15.74
C ILE A 683 -38.04 20.41 14.45
N ASP A 684 -37.22 21.17 13.72
CA ASP A 684 -37.62 21.69 12.41
C ASP A 684 -36.85 20.96 11.30
N ASP A 685 -37.56 20.37 10.33
CA ASP A 685 -37.04 19.55 9.22
C ASP A 685 -35.92 20.22 8.38
N SER A 686 -35.60 21.49 8.66
CA SER A 686 -34.61 22.29 7.97
C SER A 686 -34.12 23.50 8.76
N THR A 687 -32.89 23.96 8.48
CA THR A 687 -32.30 25.18 9.05
C THR A 687 -31.74 26.07 7.94
N THR A 688 -31.99 27.38 8.03
CA THR A 688 -31.40 28.38 7.13
C THR A 688 -29.92 28.58 7.44
N LEU A 689 -29.10 28.55 6.41
CA LEU A 689 -27.68 28.84 6.48
C LEU A 689 -27.45 30.35 6.42
N GLU A 690 -26.47 30.85 7.17
CA GLU A 690 -26.02 32.23 7.02
C GLU A 690 -25.46 32.45 5.61
N ASP A 691 -25.43 33.72 5.19
CA ASP A 691 -24.83 34.12 3.93
C ASP A 691 -23.30 33.99 3.98
N ASN A 692 -22.68 33.73 2.82
CA ASN A 692 -21.24 33.55 2.62
C ASN A 692 -20.63 32.31 3.29
N ILE A 693 -21.42 31.23 3.43
CA ILE A 693 -20.91 29.91 3.83
C ILE A 693 -20.62 29.06 2.58
N ASP A 694 -19.37 28.63 2.41
CA ASP A 694 -18.96 27.74 1.31
C ASP A 694 -18.99 26.25 1.71
N HIS A 695 -18.76 25.95 2.98
CA HIS A 695 -18.56 24.59 3.47
C HIS A 695 -19.09 24.45 4.90
N ILE A 696 -19.69 23.30 5.22
CA ILE A 696 -20.14 22.97 6.57
C ILE A 696 -19.68 21.58 6.98
N TYR A 697 -19.32 21.45 8.26
CA TYR A 697 -19.14 20.16 8.92
C TYR A 697 -20.36 19.88 9.77
N VAL A 698 -20.98 18.71 9.56
CA VAL A 698 -22.20 18.28 10.25
C VAL A 698 -21.90 17.03 11.06
N TRP A 699 -22.40 16.96 12.29
CA TRP A 699 -22.33 15.73 13.08
C TRP A 699 -23.57 15.57 13.95
N CYS A 700 -23.89 14.32 14.30
CA CYS A 700 -24.96 14.00 15.23
C CYS A 700 -24.44 13.14 16.37
N GLU A 701 -24.99 13.35 17.55
CA GLU A 701 -24.64 12.66 18.79
C GLU A 701 -25.88 12.22 19.55
N THR A 702 -25.80 11.11 20.30
CA THR A 702 -26.90 10.71 21.19
C THR A 702 -27.09 11.71 22.33
N ILE A 703 -28.32 12.11 22.65
CA ILE A 703 -28.65 13.09 23.70
C ILE A 703 -28.05 12.68 25.06
N LEU A 704 -28.23 11.42 25.45
CA LEU A 704 -27.85 10.94 26.79
C LEU A 704 -26.36 10.68 26.98
N LYS A 705 -25.66 10.19 25.94
CA LYS A 705 -24.27 9.72 26.04
C LYS A 705 -23.27 10.57 25.26
N ARG A 706 -23.73 11.63 24.58
CA ARG A 706 -22.93 12.48 23.65
C ARG A 706 -22.06 11.66 22.68
N ARG A 707 -22.49 10.44 22.33
CA ARG A 707 -21.76 9.57 21.41
C ARG A 707 -22.04 10.04 19.99
N LYS A 708 -21.01 10.42 19.24
CA LYS A 708 -21.12 10.69 17.81
C LYS A 708 -21.57 9.44 17.05
N ILE A 709 -22.63 9.59 16.27
CA ILE A 709 -23.29 8.50 15.51
C ILE A 709 -23.36 8.79 14.01
N TYR A 710 -23.10 10.04 13.61
CA TYR A 710 -23.04 10.47 12.22
C TYR A 710 -22.09 11.65 12.10
N GLU A 711 -21.36 11.72 10.99
CA GLU A 711 -20.67 12.92 10.55
C GLU A 711 -20.57 12.98 9.02
N ASP A 712 -20.53 14.18 8.48
CA ASP A 712 -20.36 14.46 7.06
C ASP A 712 -19.85 15.89 6.83
N TYR A 713 -19.29 16.11 5.65
CA TYR A 713 -18.80 17.40 5.18
C TYR A 713 -19.61 17.78 3.95
N LEU A 714 -20.33 18.90 3.98
CA LEU A 714 -21.18 19.32 2.87
C LEU A 714 -20.66 20.63 2.30
N SER A 715 -20.54 20.68 0.98
CA SER A 715 -20.29 21.93 0.27
C SER A 715 -21.59 22.67 -0.01
N VAL A 716 -21.51 23.98 0.08
CA VAL A 716 -22.59 24.94 -0.09
C VAL A 716 -22.12 25.95 -1.13
N VAL A 717 -22.79 26.02 -2.28
CA VAL A 717 -22.42 26.98 -3.34
C VAL A 717 -23.41 28.14 -3.32
N GLN A 718 -23.20 29.10 -2.43
CA GLN A 718 -24.04 30.30 -2.34
C GLN A 718 -23.63 31.34 -3.38
N ILE A 719 -24.61 32.01 -3.97
CA ILE A 719 -24.38 33.20 -4.79
C ILE A 719 -23.94 34.33 -3.86
N LYS A 720 -22.75 34.88 -4.09
CA LYS A 720 -22.14 35.96 -3.29
C LYS A 720 -22.41 37.31 -3.99
N PRO A 721 -23.36 38.15 -3.53
CA PRO A 721 -23.81 39.33 -4.29
C PRO A 721 -22.69 40.31 -4.67
N GLU A 722 -21.74 40.54 -3.77
CA GLU A 722 -20.59 41.42 -4.03
C GLU A 722 -19.66 40.85 -5.12
N LEU A 723 -19.45 39.53 -5.12
CA LEU A 723 -18.68 38.86 -6.15
C LEU A 723 -19.40 38.92 -7.50
N GLU A 724 -20.71 38.68 -7.51
CA GLU A 724 -21.50 38.74 -8.73
C GLU A 724 -21.48 40.15 -9.33
N ALA A 725 -21.61 41.21 -8.53
CA ALA A 725 -21.47 42.58 -9.00
C ALA A 725 -20.09 42.84 -9.63
N LYS A 726 -19.01 42.32 -9.03
CA LYS A 726 -17.64 42.43 -9.56
C LYS A 726 -17.48 41.67 -10.89
N LEU A 727 -17.98 40.44 -10.98
CA LEU A 727 -17.83 39.61 -12.18
C LEU A 727 -18.72 40.10 -13.32
N ASP A 728 -19.94 40.55 -13.02
CA ASP A 728 -20.90 41.05 -14.01
C ASP A 728 -20.44 42.40 -14.60
N ALA A 729 -19.68 43.20 -13.84
CA ALA A 729 -19.05 44.43 -14.36
C ALA A 729 -17.98 44.17 -15.44
N VAL A 730 -17.38 42.99 -15.45
CA VAL A 730 -16.34 42.59 -16.43
C VAL A 730 -16.90 41.65 -17.50
N ASN A 731 -18.00 40.96 -17.22
CA ASN A 731 -18.64 40.01 -18.12
C ASN A 731 -19.68 40.67 -19.04
N ALA A 732 -19.22 41.26 -20.15
CA ALA A 732 -20.08 41.80 -21.20
C ALA A 732 -20.53 40.75 -22.24
N ARG A 733 -20.23 39.45 -22.03
CA ARG A 733 -20.43 38.40 -23.05
C ARG A 733 -21.81 37.76 -22.94
N THR A 734 -22.48 37.67 -24.08
CA THR A 734 -23.73 36.92 -24.24
C THR A 734 -23.52 35.43 -24.52
N GLU A 735 -22.30 35.04 -24.91
CA GLU A 735 -21.93 33.66 -25.24
C GLU A 735 -20.67 33.24 -24.49
N PHE A 736 -20.72 32.05 -23.89
CA PHE A 736 -19.64 31.44 -23.12
C PHE A 736 -19.78 29.92 -23.14
N TYR A 737 -18.71 29.20 -22.79
CA TYR A 737 -18.76 27.77 -22.47
C TYR A 737 -18.08 27.55 -21.13
N SER A 738 -18.76 26.94 -20.18
CA SER A 738 -18.17 26.57 -18.89
C SER A 738 -17.15 25.44 -19.07
N VAL A 739 -16.23 25.30 -18.12
CA VAL A 739 -15.20 24.26 -18.14
C VAL A 739 -15.27 23.47 -16.84
N ILE A 740 -15.43 22.15 -16.97
CA ILE A 740 -15.29 21.20 -15.86
C ILE A 740 -14.11 20.30 -16.16
N ILE A 741 -13.15 20.26 -15.24
CA ILE A 741 -12.00 19.36 -15.28
C ILE A 741 -12.17 18.34 -14.15
N ILE A 742 -12.16 17.07 -14.49
CA ILE A 742 -12.12 15.96 -13.53
C ILE A 742 -10.77 15.28 -13.71
N GLY A 743 -9.92 15.44 -12.71
CA GLY A 743 -8.59 14.89 -12.64
C GLY A 743 -8.51 13.68 -11.73
N GLN A 744 -7.68 12.71 -12.11
CA GLN A 744 -7.38 11.55 -11.30
C GLN A 744 -5.87 11.32 -11.22
N ASP A 745 -5.32 11.28 -10.03
CA ASP A 745 -3.87 11.15 -9.83
C ASP A 745 -3.37 9.75 -10.26
N SER A 746 -2.15 9.68 -10.80
CA SER A 746 -1.37 8.44 -11.00
C SER A 746 -2.01 7.36 -11.86
N SER A 747 -3.08 7.67 -12.60
CA SER A 747 -3.84 6.71 -13.40
C SER A 747 -3.44 6.70 -14.88
N SER A 748 -3.06 5.55 -15.42
CA SER A 748 -2.81 5.39 -16.86
C SER A 748 -4.10 5.23 -17.66
N HIS A 749 -4.07 5.54 -18.95
CA HIS A 749 -5.20 5.32 -19.85
C HIS A 749 -5.70 3.85 -19.81
N MET A 750 -4.76 2.90 -19.87
CA MET A 750 -5.08 1.48 -19.81
C MET A 750 -5.58 1.03 -18.44
N ASN A 751 -5.04 1.61 -17.36
CA ASN A 751 -5.53 1.33 -16.02
C ASN A 751 -6.99 1.80 -15.86
N PHE A 752 -7.31 3.00 -16.33
CA PHE A 752 -8.68 3.55 -16.29
C PHE A 752 -9.69 2.67 -17.02
N ILE A 753 -9.35 2.18 -18.21
CA ILE A 753 -10.23 1.26 -18.97
C ILE A 753 -10.49 -0.02 -18.16
N ARG A 754 -9.48 -0.54 -17.46
CA ARG A 754 -9.62 -1.75 -16.63
C ARG A 754 -10.43 -1.51 -15.35
N THR A 755 -10.28 -0.33 -14.73
CA THR A 755 -10.81 -0.08 -13.38
C THR A 755 -12.14 0.66 -13.35
N MET A 756 -12.44 1.49 -14.36
CA MET A 756 -13.71 2.21 -14.51
C MET A 756 -14.35 2.03 -15.90
N PRO A 757 -14.56 0.78 -16.37
CA PRO A 757 -15.05 0.50 -17.73
C PRO A 757 -16.41 1.14 -18.05
N LYS A 758 -17.30 1.34 -17.08
CA LYS A 758 -18.61 1.97 -17.30
C LYS A 758 -18.50 3.47 -17.51
N VAL A 759 -17.59 4.13 -16.78
CA VAL A 759 -17.29 5.56 -16.99
C VAL A 759 -16.66 5.73 -18.37
N HIS A 760 -15.67 4.90 -18.72
CA HIS A 760 -15.08 4.87 -20.06
C HIS A 760 -16.16 4.75 -21.16
N LYS A 761 -17.05 3.75 -21.03
CA LYS A 761 -18.16 3.54 -21.96
C LYS A 761 -19.09 4.75 -22.04
N PHE A 762 -19.43 5.36 -20.91
CA PHE A 762 -20.30 6.54 -20.86
C PHE A 762 -19.66 7.75 -21.56
N LEU A 763 -18.38 8.02 -21.29
CA LEU A 763 -17.63 9.10 -21.96
C LEU A 763 -17.64 8.92 -23.48
N LYS A 764 -17.36 7.72 -23.97
CA LYS A 764 -17.32 7.44 -25.43
C LYS A 764 -18.69 7.44 -26.08
N GLU A 765 -19.64 6.67 -25.54
CA GLU A 765 -20.89 6.37 -26.24
C GLU A 765 -21.99 7.39 -25.96
N LYS A 766 -21.99 8.00 -24.77
CA LYS A 766 -23.04 8.95 -24.36
C LYS A 766 -22.62 10.40 -24.50
N LEU A 767 -21.40 10.71 -24.08
CA LEU A 767 -20.88 12.08 -24.22
C LEU A 767 -20.17 12.31 -25.55
N ASP A 768 -19.90 11.25 -26.33
CA ASP A 768 -19.19 11.37 -27.60
C ASP A 768 -17.84 12.11 -27.43
N ALA A 769 -17.16 11.79 -26.33
CA ALA A 769 -15.89 12.37 -25.94
C ALA A 769 -14.76 11.87 -26.84
N ALA A 770 -13.86 12.77 -27.23
CA ALA A 770 -12.62 12.41 -27.92
C ALA A 770 -11.65 11.74 -26.94
N GLU A 771 -11.27 10.49 -27.21
CA GLU A 771 -10.33 9.67 -26.42
C GLU A 771 -8.92 9.78 -27.00
N PHE A 772 -7.98 10.31 -26.23
CA PHE A 772 -6.62 10.59 -26.71
C PHE A 772 -5.67 9.43 -26.38
N TYR A 773 -5.38 8.57 -27.37
CA TYR A 773 -4.55 7.38 -27.18
C TYR A 773 -3.05 7.69 -27.06
N LYS A 774 -2.61 8.85 -27.56
CA LYS A 774 -1.20 9.26 -27.60
C LYS A 774 -0.91 10.50 -26.74
N PHE A 775 -1.74 10.72 -25.73
CA PHE A 775 -1.52 11.75 -24.73
C PHE A 775 -0.36 11.34 -23.82
N ASN A 776 0.71 12.15 -23.77
CA ASN A 776 1.95 11.80 -23.10
C ASN A 776 2.19 12.70 -21.87
N SER A 777 2.59 12.11 -20.75
CA SER A 777 2.98 12.86 -19.55
C SER A 777 4.27 13.66 -19.79
N LEU A 778 4.42 14.80 -19.11
CA LEU A 778 5.61 15.65 -19.27
C LEU A 778 6.72 15.29 -18.28
N GLY A 779 6.36 14.57 -17.22
CA GLY A 779 7.30 14.03 -16.26
C GLY A 779 6.71 13.00 -15.31
N PRO A 780 7.54 12.47 -14.41
CA PRO A 780 7.19 11.34 -13.56
C PRO A 780 6.36 11.71 -12.34
N THR A 781 6.09 13.00 -12.09
CA THR A 781 5.31 13.44 -10.93
C THR A 781 4.26 14.47 -11.35
N THR A 782 3.22 14.61 -10.54
CA THR A 782 2.10 15.56 -10.69
C THR A 782 2.59 16.94 -11.08
N LEU A 783 3.69 17.39 -10.49
CA LEU A 783 4.34 18.67 -10.78
C LEU A 783 4.64 18.93 -12.24
N TRP A 784 5.21 17.94 -12.91
CA TRP A 784 5.67 18.10 -14.28
C TRP A 784 4.52 18.17 -15.26
N SER A 785 3.38 17.56 -14.94
CA SER A 785 2.20 17.53 -15.81
C SER A 785 1.21 18.65 -15.48
N ILE A 786 0.97 18.92 -14.18
CA ILE A 786 -0.03 19.90 -13.75
C ILE A 786 0.47 21.33 -13.95
N ASN A 787 1.74 21.67 -13.73
CA ASN A 787 2.24 23.03 -13.96
C ASN A 787 1.99 23.51 -15.40
N PRO A 788 2.35 22.72 -16.43
CA PRO A 788 1.98 23.01 -17.82
C PRO A 788 0.48 23.18 -18.04
N LEU A 789 -0.36 22.33 -17.44
CA LEU A 789 -1.81 22.41 -17.57
C LEU A 789 -2.36 23.73 -17.02
N ILE A 790 -1.92 24.15 -15.83
CA ILE A 790 -2.51 25.29 -15.12
C ILE A 790 -1.82 26.62 -15.40
N SER A 791 -0.59 26.65 -15.89
CA SER A 791 0.17 27.90 -16.11
C SER A 791 0.71 28.07 -17.53
N GLY A 792 0.73 27.00 -18.33
CA GLY A 792 1.38 26.99 -19.64
C GLY A 792 2.92 27.00 -19.56
N LEU A 793 3.50 27.00 -18.37
CA LEU A 793 4.93 27.06 -18.11
C LEU A 793 5.51 25.68 -17.84
N GLU A 794 6.72 25.43 -18.35
CA GLU A 794 7.56 24.33 -17.87
C GLU A 794 7.92 24.52 -16.39
N LEU A 795 8.18 23.44 -15.64
CA LEU A 795 8.52 23.51 -14.21
C LEU A 795 9.63 24.53 -13.88
N LEU A 796 10.67 24.64 -14.71
CA LEU A 796 11.75 25.61 -14.53
C LEU A 796 11.29 27.05 -14.80
N GLU A 797 10.53 27.27 -15.88
CA GLU A 797 9.92 28.56 -16.21
C GLU A 797 8.95 29.00 -15.12
N PHE A 798 8.08 28.09 -14.66
CA PHE A 798 7.12 28.28 -13.59
C PHE A 798 7.81 28.81 -12.34
N THR A 799 8.86 28.13 -11.86
CA THR A 799 9.59 28.62 -10.68
C THR A 799 10.21 29.99 -10.92
N LYS A 800 10.78 30.25 -12.10
CA LYS A 800 11.41 31.55 -12.38
C LYS A 800 10.39 32.68 -12.35
N VAL A 801 9.18 32.43 -12.85
CA VAL A 801 8.08 33.39 -12.91
C VAL A 801 7.37 33.54 -11.56
N CYS A 802 7.22 32.43 -10.82
CA CYS A 802 6.40 32.35 -9.61
C CYS A 802 7.17 32.47 -8.28
N HIS A 803 8.44 32.03 -8.21
CA HIS A 803 9.17 31.83 -6.95
C HIS A 803 10.37 32.79 -6.80
N GLY A 804 10.13 34.10 -6.95
CA GLY A 804 11.09 35.13 -6.52
C GLY A 804 11.27 35.15 -4.99
N ASN A 805 12.32 35.82 -4.48
CA ASN A 805 12.75 35.91 -3.06
C ASN A 805 11.58 36.01 -2.04
N GLY A 806 10.97 34.88 -1.67
CA GLY A 806 9.93 34.79 -0.63
C GLY A 806 8.50 35.19 -1.03
N SER A 807 8.12 35.16 -2.31
CA SER A 807 6.77 35.56 -2.75
C SER A 807 5.69 34.46 -2.60
N PHE A 808 4.47 34.85 -2.22
CA PHE A 808 3.26 34.03 -2.34
C PHE A 808 2.89 33.77 -3.82
N GLU A 809 2.16 32.69 -4.11
CA GLU A 809 1.78 32.31 -5.48
C GLU A 809 0.65 33.16 -6.10
N ASP A 810 0.18 34.17 -5.37
CA ASP A 810 -0.83 35.14 -5.82
C ASP A 810 -0.46 35.83 -7.14
N SER A 811 0.83 35.92 -7.49
CA SER A 811 1.30 36.55 -8.74
C SER A 811 1.46 35.59 -9.92
N CYS A 812 1.36 34.28 -9.71
CA CYS A 812 1.52 33.28 -10.77
C CYS A 812 0.45 33.39 -11.86
N PRO A 813 0.81 33.16 -13.15
CA PRO A 813 -0.08 33.26 -14.30
C PRO A 813 -0.95 32.01 -14.45
N PHE A 814 -1.74 31.71 -13.43
CA PHE A 814 -2.61 30.54 -13.45
C PHE A 814 -3.85 30.75 -14.35
N ILE A 815 -4.24 29.72 -15.08
CA ILE A 815 -5.30 29.75 -16.10
C ILE A 815 -6.65 30.13 -15.49
N TRP A 816 -6.95 29.68 -14.27
CA TRP A 816 -8.20 30.04 -13.60
C TRP A 816 -8.29 31.54 -13.29
N LYS A 817 -7.16 32.24 -13.07
CA LYS A 817 -7.14 33.70 -12.90
C LYS A 817 -7.49 34.40 -14.20
N GLU A 818 -7.09 33.85 -15.34
CA GLU A 818 -7.51 34.36 -16.64
C GLU A 818 -9.00 34.13 -16.85
N PHE A 819 -9.54 32.96 -16.48
CA PHE A 819 -10.99 32.73 -16.47
C PHE A 819 -11.72 33.72 -15.53
N GLU A 820 -11.22 33.95 -14.31
CA GLU A 820 -11.78 34.95 -13.38
C GLU A 820 -11.82 36.35 -14.01
N LYS A 821 -10.72 36.79 -14.64
CA LYS A 821 -10.66 38.08 -15.35
C LYS A 821 -11.68 38.19 -16.48
N HIS A 822 -12.12 37.07 -17.04
CA HIS A 822 -13.14 37.01 -18.08
C HIS A 822 -14.54 36.71 -17.52
N GLY A 823 -14.75 36.92 -16.21
CA GLY A 823 -16.05 36.82 -15.56
C GLY A 823 -16.44 35.41 -15.11
N TYR A 824 -15.54 34.43 -15.14
CA TYR A 824 -15.87 33.07 -14.71
C TYR A 824 -15.83 32.94 -13.19
N ARG A 825 -16.79 32.18 -12.64
CA ARG A 825 -16.72 31.70 -11.26
C ARG A 825 -15.72 30.54 -11.21
N THR A 826 -14.80 30.55 -10.24
CA THR A 826 -13.69 29.59 -10.17
C THR A 826 -13.83 28.70 -8.94
N ALA A 827 -13.65 27.39 -9.12
CA ALA A 827 -13.69 26.41 -8.03
C ALA A 827 -12.62 25.33 -8.18
N PHE A 828 -12.07 24.89 -7.04
CA PHE A 828 -11.11 23.79 -6.98
C PHE A 828 -11.37 22.88 -5.80
N ASP A 829 -11.43 21.58 -6.08
CA ASP A 829 -11.67 20.52 -5.10
C ASP A 829 -10.61 19.43 -5.18
N GLU A 830 -10.06 19.02 -4.05
CA GLU A 830 -9.11 17.90 -3.94
C GLU A 830 -9.40 17.04 -2.72
N ASP A 831 -9.08 15.74 -2.76
CA ASP A 831 -9.26 14.86 -1.59
C ASP A 831 -7.98 14.34 -0.92
N GLY A 832 -6.80 14.72 -1.41
CA GLY A 832 -5.51 14.27 -0.90
C GLY A 832 -4.58 15.37 -0.43
N SER A 833 -3.27 15.10 -0.44
CA SER A 833 -2.26 16.10 -0.10
C SER A 833 -2.34 17.25 -1.10
N PRO A 834 -2.25 18.53 -0.69
CA PRO A 834 -2.59 19.62 -1.59
C PRO A 834 -1.73 19.58 -2.86
N MET A 835 -2.38 19.37 -4.01
CA MET A 835 -1.77 19.39 -5.34
C MET A 835 -0.94 20.68 -5.49
N PHE A 836 -1.41 21.78 -4.91
CA PHE A 836 -0.74 23.08 -4.90
C PHE A 836 0.44 23.20 -3.92
N GLU A 837 0.50 22.45 -2.81
CA GLU A 837 1.70 22.38 -1.95
C GLU A 837 2.84 21.63 -2.64
N SER A 838 2.51 20.65 -3.49
CA SER A 838 3.50 20.00 -4.34
C SER A 838 4.02 20.98 -5.40
N VAL A 839 3.11 21.76 -6.03
CA VAL A 839 3.31 22.68 -7.18
C VAL A 839 4.10 23.94 -6.87
N GLY A 840 4.02 24.44 -5.64
CA GLY A 840 5.02 25.35 -5.14
C GLY A 840 4.86 25.53 -3.64
N ARG A 841 6.02 25.67 -2.98
CA ARG A 841 6.12 25.61 -1.52
C ARG A 841 5.81 26.97 -0.87
N HIS A 842 4.95 27.76 -1.50
CA HIS A 842 4.54 29.07 -1.01
C HIS A 842 3.01 29.10 -0.95
N PRO A 843 2.40 29.28 0.24
CA PRO A 843 0.95 29.34 0.36
C PRO A 843 0.40 30.50 -0.49
N PHE A 844 -0.89 30.48 -0.82
CA PHE A 844 -1.54 31.69 -1.28
C PHE A 844 -1.80 32.63 -0.10
N LYS A 845 -1.50 33.91 -0.29
CA LYS A 845 -1.84 34.95 0.69
C LYS A 845 -3.34 35.19 0.71
N ARG A 846 -3.97 35.18 -0.46
CA ARG A 846 -5.42 35.34 -0.65
C ARG A 846 -6.03 34.04 -1.16
N GLN A 847 -7.32 33.84 -0.93
CA GLN A 847 -8.02 32.67 -1.47
C GLN A 847 -7.89 32.63 -3.01
N PRO A 848 -7.32 31.56 -3.60
CA PRO A 848 -7.04 31.51 -5.04
C PRO A 848 -8.26 31.21 -5.91
N PHE A 849 -9.35 30.71 -5.32
CA PHE A 849 -10.60 30.37 -6.00
C PHE A 849 -11.77 31.04 -5.29
N HIS A 850 -12.87 31.33 -6.01
CA HIS A 850 -14.08 31.87 -5.39
C HIS A 850 -14.79 30.88 -4.47
N TYR A 851 -14.70 29.59 -4.80
CA TYR A 851 -15.18 28.45 -4.01
C TYR A 851 -14.02 27.46 -3.84
N ASP A 852 -13.48 27.35 -2.62
CA ASP A 852 -12.19 26.68 -2.37
C ASP A 852 -12.34 25.54 -1.36
N PHE A 853 -12.51 24.32 -1.87
CA PHE A 853 -12.77 23.14 -1.04
C PHE A 853 -11.55 22.66 -0.26
N ARG A 854 -10.35 23.15 -0.57
CA ARG A 854 -9.10 22.74 0.11
C ARG A 854 -9.14 22.93 1.62
N VAL A 855 -9.96 23.85 2.12
CA VAL A 855 -10.22 24.05 3.56
C VAL A 855 -10.85 22.83 4.25
N ILE A 856 -11.63 22.01 3.53
CA ILE A 856 -12.16 20.74 4.02
C ILE A 856 -11.06 19.67 4.00
N SER A 857 -10.32 19.58 2.89
CA SER A 857 -9.30 18.55 2.66
C SER A 857 -8.19 18.66 3.70
N ASP A 858 -7.73 19.87 4.00
CA ASP A 858 -6.75 20.15 5.06
C ASP A 858 -7.26 19.73 6.45
N ARG A 859 -8.50 20.10 6.81
CA ARG A 859 -9.11 19.65 8.07
C ARG A 859 -9.26 18.14 8.13
N PHE A 860 -9.64 17.51 7.02
CA PHE A 860 -9.78 16.06 6.95
C PHE A 860 -8.43 15.39 7.16
N MET A 861 -7.39 15.87 6.46
CA MET A 861 -6.02 15.39 6.61
C MET A 861 -5.51 15.59 8.04
N ASP A 862 -5.69 16.77 8.64
CA ASP A 862 -5.37 17.03 10.04
C ASP A 862 -6.16 16.10 10.99
N SER A 863 -7.44 15.85 10.73
CA SER A 863 -8.29 14.94 11.52
C SER A 863 -7.95 13.46 11.33
N ALA A 864 -7.50 13.05 10.14
CA ALA A 864 -7.04 11.70 9.84
C ALA A 864 -5.68 11.46 10.47
N LEU A 865 -4.79 12.46 10.41
CA LEU A 865 -3.51 12.48 11.09
C LEU A 865 -3.70 12.48 12.62
N LYS A 866 -4.65 13.24 13.17
CA LYS A 866 -5.03 13.23 14.61
C LYS A 866 -5.81 11.97 15.01
N GLY A 867 -6.59 11.37 14.11
CA GLY A 867 -7.28 10.08 14.28
C GLY A 867 -6.29 8.92 14.39
N HIS A 868 -5.22 8.96 13.59
CA HIS A 868 -4.02 8.14 13.74
C HIS A 868 -3.37 8.31 15.12
N LYS A 869 -3.34 9.53 15.68
CA LYS A 869 -2.85 9.76 17.06
C LYS A 869 -3.77 9.19 18.15
N THR A 870 -5.08 9.09 17.91
CA THR A 870 -6.09 8.71 18.94
C THR A 870 -6.63 7.28 18.82
N GLY A 871 -6.10 6.46 17.90
CA GLY A 871 -6.54 5.06 17.71
C GLY A 871 -7.94 4.90 17.10
N LYS A 872 -8.57 6.01 16.67
CA LYS A 872 -9.84 6.00 15.93
C LYS A 872 -9.53 6.04 14.44
N PHE A 873 -9.51 4.87 13.80
CA PHE A 873 -9.35 4.77 12.35
C PHE A 873 -10.48 5.53 11.63
N THR A 874 -10.21 6.72 11.11
CA THR A 874 -10.99 7.28 10.01
C THR A 874 -10.44 6.69 8.72
N ASN A 875 -11.32 6.09 7.92
CA ASN A 875 -10.92 5.52 6.64
C ASN A 875 -10.46 6.67 5.72
N PRO A 876 -9.19 6.69 5.24
CA PRO A 876 -8.64 7.80 4.46
C PRO A 876 -9.36 8.03 3.12
N TYR A 877 -10.14 7.04 2.66
CA TYR A 877 -10.95 7.12 1.44
C TYR A 877 -12.33 7.77 1.66
N CYS A 878 -12.66 8.21 2.89
CA CYS A 878 -14.01 8.63 3.25
C CYS A 878 -14.02 9.99 3.95
N PHE A 879 -14.80 10.95 3.44
CA PHE A 879 -15.19 12.13 4.19
C PHE A 879 -16.47 11.82 4.96
N GLY A 880 -16.31 11.53 6.26
CA GLY A 880 -17.40 11.05 7.11
C GLY A 880 -17.99 9.75 6.58
N SER A 881 -19.29 9.76 6.26
CA SER A 881 -20.02 8.58 5.77
C SER A 881 -19.88 8.29 4.26
N ARG A 882 -19.24 9.19 3.49
CA ARG A 882 -19.19 9.10 2.01
C ARG A 882 -17.76 8.93 1.52
N LEU A 883 -17.60 8.32 0.34
CA LEU A 883 -16.30 8.31 -0.35
C LEU A 883 -15.88 9.76 -0.62
N SER A 884 -14.60 10.07 -0.40
CA SER A 884 -14.04 11.41 -0.62
C SER A 884 -14.37 11.95 -2.01
N ILE A 885 -14.15 11.14 -3.06
CA ILE A 885 -14.48 11.47 -4.45
C ILE A 885 -15.95 11.83 -4.65
N SER A 886 -16.87 11.23 -3.87
CA SER A 886 -18.30 11.55 -3.98
C SER A 886 -18.62 12.95 -3.45
N VAL A 887 -17.87 13.41 -2.45
CA VAL A 887 -18.03 14.76 -1.90
C VAL A 887 -17.51 15.80 -2.88
N LEU A 888 -16.36 15.54 -3.52
CA LEU A 888 -15.83 16.43 -4.57
C LEU A 888 -16.81 16.54 -5.75
N LEU A 889 -17.31 15.39 -6.23
CA LEU A 889 -18.26 15.36 -7.34
C LEU A 889 -19.60 16.03 -7.00
N ASP A 890 -20.06 15.94 -5.75
CA ASP A 890 -21.26 16.66 -5.29
C ASP A 890 -21.06 18.19 -5.34
N ASN A 891 -19.88 18.70 -4.95
CA ASN A 891 -19.57 20.12 -5.05
C ASN A 891 -19.51 20.59 -6.51
N MET A 892 -18.89 19.80 -7.40
CA MET A 892 -18.90 20.04 -8.84
C MET A 892 -20.32 20.12 -9.42
N ILE A 893 -21.21 19.20 -9.04
CA ILE A 893 -22.61 19.26 -9.46
C ILE A 893 -23.28 20.53 -8.97
N ARG A 894 -23.01 20.97 -7.73
CA ARG A 894 -23.56 22.22 -7.19
C ARG A 894 -23.05 23.43 -7.94
N MET A 895 -21.75 23.52 -8.21
CA MET A 895 -21.17 24.56 -9.06
C MET A 895 -21.87 24.63 -10.42
N ALA A 896 -21.99 23.50 -11.12
CA ALA A 896 -22.64 23.42 -12.42
C ALA A 896 -24.14 23.78 -12.37
N THR A 897 -24.83 23.39 -11.30
CA THR A 897 -26.26 23.66 -11.13
C THR A 897 -26.53 25.11 -10.75
N THR A 898 -25.76 25.69 -9.83
CA THR A 898 -25.94 27.07 -9.36
C THR A 898 -25.59 28.08 -10.44
N PHE A 899 -24.53 27.80 -11.21
CA PHE A 899 -24.04 28.67 -12.27
C PHE A 899 -24.38 28.14 -13.67
N TRP A 900 -25.46 27.38 -13.84
CA TRP A 900 -25.82 26.79 -15.13
C TRP A 900 -25.97 27.84 -16.26
N ASN A 901 -26.36 29.07 -15.91
CA ASN A 901 -26.53 30.21 -16.82
C ASN A 901 -25.41 31.26 -16.71
N LYS A 902 -24.31 30.96 -16.00
CA LYS A 902 -23.16 31.85 -15.83
C LYS A 902 -21.86 31.09 -16.13
N PRO A 903 -20.84 31.74 -16.70
CA PRO A 903 -19.59 31.05 -16.99
C PRO A 903 -18.90 30.59 -15.69
N HIS A 904 -18.49 29.32 -15.64
CA HIS A 904 -17.71 28.79 -14.53
C HIS A 904 -16.56 27.88 -15.00
N TRP A 905 -15.48 27.90 -14.22
CA TRP A 905 -14.31 27.03 -14.35
C TRP A 905 -14.20 26.23 -13.04
N THR A 906 -14.30 24.91 -13.14
CA THR A 906 -14.31 24.02 -11.98
C THR A 906 -13.34 22.88 -12.21
N MET A 907 -12.41 22.67 -11.29
CA MET A 907 -11.46 21.56 -11.34
C MET A 907 -11.62 20.70 -10.08
N VAL A 908 -11.87 19.41 -10.29
CA VAL A 908 -11.91 18.39 -9.23
C VAL A 908 -10.71 17.48 -9.43
N TRP A 909 -9.95 17.21 -8.37
CA TRP A 909 -8.79 16.32 -8.38
C TRP A 909 -8.96 15.20 -7.36
N SER A 910 -9.07 13.95 -7.81
CA SER A 910 -9.12 12.79 -6.91
C SER A 910 -7.76 12.11 -6.85
N GLU A 911 -7.22 12.03 -5.63
CA GLU A 911 -5.94 11.40 -5.31
C GLU A 911 -6.15 10.11 -4.51
N GLN A 912 -7.05 10.13 -3.52
CA GLN A 912 -7.10 9.09 -2.48
C GLN A 912 -7.33 7.68 -3.03
N LEU A 913 -8.14 7.54 -4.07
CA LEU A 913 -8.49 6.23 -4.66
C LEU A 913 -7.49 5.75 -5.72
N SER A 914 -6.48 6.54 -6.09
CA SER A 914 -5.57 6.18 -7.19
C SER A 914 -4.08 6.34 -6.87
N HIS A 915 -3.66 7.38 -6.14
CA HIS A 915 -2.24 7.73 -5.93
C HIS A 915 -1.40 6.62 -5.29
N ARG A 916 -1.97 5.84 -4.35
CA ARG A 916 -1.24 4.73 -3.70
C ARG A 916 -1.49 3.38 -4.35
N GLN A 917 -2.70 3.17 -4.89
CA GLN A 917 -3.17 1.90 -5.45
C GLN A 917 -4.20 2.18 -6.53
N ASN A 918 -3.79 2.16 -7.80
CA ASN A 918 -4.66 2.52 -8.92
C ASN A 918 -5.92 1.65 -9.05
N GLU A 919 -5.95 0.44 -8.49
CA GLU A 919 -7.12 -0.43 -8.55
C GLU A 919 -8.25 -0.02 -7.60
N PHE A 920 -8.03 0.92 -6.68
CA PHE A 920 -9.09 1.44 -5.80
C PHE A 920 -10.01 2.42 -6.53
N SER A 921 -9.56 2.96 -7.66
CA SER A 921 -10.34 3.73 -8.63
C SER A 921 -11.69 3.10 -8.95
N LYS A 922 -11.78 1.76 -9.04
CA LYS A 922 -13.04 1.05 -9.32
C LYS A 922 -14.15 1.27 -8.28
N PHE A 923 -13.79 1.68 -7.07
CA PHE A 923 -14.76 2.02 -6.02
C PHE A 923 -15.40 3.39 -6.25
N GLY A 924 -14.69 4.31 -6.92
CA GLY A 924 -15.21 5.61 -7.33
C GLY A 924 -16.12 5.53 -8.57
N GLU A 925 -16.03 4.47 -9.38
CA GLU A 925 -16.78 4.31 -10.64
C GLU A 925 -18.29 4.60 -10.51
N PRO A 926 -19.03 4.08 -9.51
CA PRO A 926 -20.46 4.35 -9.41
C PRO A 926 -20.80 5.82 -9.14
N SER A 927 -19.99 6.49 -8.31
CA SER A 927 -20.19 7.92 -7.99
C SER A 927 -19.84 8.77 -9.20
N MET A 928 -18.71 8.49 -9.86
CA MET A 928 -18.29 9.17 -11.08
C MET A 928 -19.35 9.03 -12.18
N LEU A 929 -19.79 7.80 -12.46
CA LEU A 929 -20.82 7.53 -13.46
C LEU A 929 -22.13 8.26 -13.13
N SER A 930 -22.61 8.16 -11.89
CA SER A 930 -23.85 8.83 -11.48
C SER A 930 -23.77 10.35 -11.60
N SER A 931 -22.61 10.94 -11.32
CA SER A 931 -22.41 12.38 -11.45
C SER A 931 -22.36 12.81 -12.91
N LEU A 932 -21.68 12.05 -13.78
CA LEU A 932 -21.68 12.30 -15.22
C LEU A 932 -23.07 12.13 -15.85
N GLU A 933 -23.81 11.09 -15.44
CA GLU A 933 -25.21 10.89 -15.82
C GLU A 933 -26.07 12.07 -15.38
N HIS A 934 -25.89 12.57 -14.16
CA HIS A 934 -26.62 13.72 -13.64
C HIS A 934 -26.34 15.00 -14.42
N LEU A 935 -25.06 15.30 -14.68
CA LEU A 935 -24.67 16.46 -15.49
C LEU A 935 -25.28 16.39 -16.91
N HIS A 936 -25.26 15.20 -17.52
CA HIS A 936 -25.82 14.98 -18.85
C HIS A 936 -27.36 15.06 -18.87
N SER A 937 -28.05 14.34 -17.98
CA SER A 937 -29.52 14.26 -17.97
C SER A 937 -30.19 15.60 -17.63
N ASN A 938 -29.54 16.42 -16.80
CA ASN A 938 -30.03 17.74 -16.43
C ASN A 938 -29.51 18.84 -17.37
N GLN A 939 -28.94 18.46 -18.52
CA GLN A 939 -28.49 19.40 -19.55
C GLN A 939 -27.40 20.39 -19.07
N LEU A 940 -26.72 20.09 -17.96
CA LEU A 940 -25.63 20.90 -17.42
C LEU A 940 -24.36 20.81 -18.28
N LEU A 941 -24.30 19.84 -19.19
CA LEU A 941 -23.26 19.72 -20.22
C LEU A 941 -23.61 20.41 -21.56
N ASN A 942 -24.81 20.98 -21.73
CA ASN A 942 -25.22 21.61 -23.00
C ASN A 942 -24.44 22.89 -23.33
N ASN A 943 -23.79 23.50 -22.33
CA ASN A 943 -22.93 24.66 -22.49
C ASN A 943 -21.61 24.53 -21.73
N THR A 944 -21.17 23.28 -21.49
CA THR A 944 -20.00 22.99 -20.65
C THR A 944 -19.08 22.00 -21.34
N ILE A 945 -17.81 22.37 -21.50
CA ILE A 945 -16.75 21.49 -21.96
C ILE A 945 -16.26 20.66 -20.77
N LEU A 946 -16.32 19.35 -20.89
CA LEU A 946 -15.84 18.40 -19.88
C LEU A 946 -14.49 17.85 -20.30
N ILE A 947 -13.49 17.98 -19.44
CA ILE A 947 -12.15 17.43 -19.58
C ILE A 947 -11.95 16.39 -18.47
N PHE A 948 -11.75 15.13 -18.83
CA PHE A 948 -11.45 14.05 -17.89
C PHE A 948 -10.01 13.57 -18.14
N LEU A 949 -9.11 13.77 -17.18
CA LEU A 949 -7.67 13.54 -17.38
C LEU A 949 -6.95 12.99 -16.15
N SER A 950 -5.71 12.56 -16.35
CA SER A 950 -4.74 12.30 -15.27
C SER A 950 -3.40 12.94 -15.59
N ASP A 951 -2.56 13.10 -14.57
CA ASP A 951 -1.23 13.72 -14.64
C ASP A 951 -0.15 12.77 -15.20
N HIS A 952 -0.12 11.54 -14.71
CA HIS A 952 0.76 10.46 -15.14
C HIS A 952 0.16 9.10 -14.75
N GLY A 953 0.76 7.99 -15.20
CA GLY A 953 0.51 6.67 -14.62
C GLY A 953 1.37 6.41 -13.38
N MET A 954 1.35 5.20 -12.84
CA MET A 954 2.08 4.87 -11.62
C MET A 954 3.60 5.06 -11.78
N TRP A 955 4.23 5.91 -10.97
CA TRP A 955 5.60 6.37 -11.16
C TRP A 955 6.66 5.65 -10.29
N TRP A 956 6.24 4.71 -9.44
CA TRP A 956 7.15 3.98 -8.56
C TRP A 956 8.20 3.21 -9.36
N ARG A 957 9.49 3.37 -9.00
CA ARG A 957 10.64 2.83 -9.75
C ARG A 957 10.51 1.32 -10.04
N ASP A 958 10.07 0.55 -9.06
CA ASP A 958 9.89 -0.91 -9.19
C ASP A 958 8.76 -1.27 -10.16
N HIS A 959 7.70 -0.45 -10.24
CA HIS A 959 6.61 -0.63 -11.19
C HIS A 959 7.06 -0.29 -12.62
N VAL A 960 7.71 0.86 -12.84
CA VAL A 960 8.16 1.31 -14.18
C VAL A 960 9.20 0.35 -14.79
N LYS A 961 9.93 -0.37 -13.95
CA LYS A 961 10.93 -1.39 -14.34
C LYS A 961 10.36 -2.78 -14.61
N ALA A 962 9.14 -3.06 -14.16
CA ALA A 962 8.56 -4.39 -14.22
C ALA A 962 8.36 -4.90 -15.66
N SER A 963 8.04 -4.00 -16.60
CA SER A 963 7.84 -4.35 -18.01
C SER A 963 7.83 -3.11 -18.92
N GLU A 964 7.94 -3.34 -20.24
CA GLU A 964 7.69 -2.30 -21.26
C GLU A 964 6.25 -1.76 -21.19
N ALA A 965 5.28 -2.61 -20.85
CA ALA A 965 3.90 -2.19 -20.63
C ALA A 965 3.78 -1.22 -19.45
N ALA A 966 4.45 -1.50 -18.33
CA ALA A 966 4.49 -0.59 -17.19
C ALA A 966 5.20 0.74 -17.49
N PHE A 967 6.26 0.69 -18.30
CA PHE A 967 6.95 1.90 -18.80
C PHE A 967 6.02 2.80 -19.63
N LEU A 968 5.20 2.21 -20.50
CA LEU A 968 4.20 2.93 -21.30
C LEU A 968 3.04 3.41 -20.43
N GLU A 969 2.55 2.59 -19.51
CA GLU A 969 1.46 2.98 -18.60
C GLU A 969 1.82 4.19 -17.74
N GLN A 970 3.08 4.33 -17.30
CA GLN A 970 3.51 5.54 -16.60
C GLN A 970 3.38 6.82 -17.48
N ARG A 971 3.68 6.70 -18.78
CA ARG A 971 3.83 7.84 -19.70
C ARG A 971 2.57 8.19 -20.46
N LEU A 972 1.57 7.31 -20.47
CA LEU A 972 0.31 7.47 -21.19
C LEU A 972 -0.86 7.64 -20.22
N PRO A 973 -1.05 8.85 -19.65
CA PRO A 973 -2.18 9.18 -18.81
C PRO A 973 -3.51 9.25 -19.58
N ILE A 974 -4.59 9.41 -18.83
CA ILE A 974 -5.96 9.58 -19.31
C ILE A 974 -6.12 10.96 -19.94
N LEU A 975 -6.79 11.03 -21.09
CA LEU A 975 -7.41 12.26 -21.57
C LEU A 975 -8.66 11.96 -22.42
N TYR A 976 -9.81 12.46 -21.96
CA TYR A 976 -11.08 12.49 -22.67
C TYR A 976 -11.62 13.91 -22.67
N ILE A 977 -12.08 14.39 -23.83
CA ILE A 977 -12.66 15.74 -23.95
C ILE A 977 -14.04 15.63 -24.62
N SER A 978 -15.08 16.09 -23.92
CA SER A 978 -16.45 16.17 -24.42
C SER A 978 -16.84 17.62 -24.70
N LEU A 979 -17.18 17.89 -25.97
CA LEU A 979 -17.67 19.20 -26.42
C LEU A 979 -19.20 19.22 -26.46
N PRO A 980 -19.86 20.31 -26.00
CA PRO A 980 -21.30 20.47 -26.17
C PRO A 980 -21.75 20.40 -27.63
N LYS A 981 -22.96 19.88 -27.88
CA LYS A 981 -23.50 19.80 -29.26
C LYS A 981 -23.69 21.18 -29.90
N THR A 982 -23.95 22.21 -29.11
CA THR A 982 -23.99 23.62 -29.54
C THR A 982 -22.62 24.08 -30.05
N PHE A 983 -21.55 23.79 -29.29
CA PHE A 983 -20.17 24.03 -29.71
C PHE A 983 -19.84 23.30 -31.01
N GLN A 984 -20.17 22.00 -31.09
CA GLN A 984 -19.88 21.17 -32.27
C GLN A 984 -20.57 21.68 -33.54
N LYS A 985 -21.80 22.16 -33.43
CA LYS A 985 -22.55 22.73 -34.55
C LYS A 985 -22.02 24.09 -34.99
N LYS A 986 -21.57 24.91 -34.02
CA LYS A 986 -21.13 26.28 -34.28
C LYS A 986 -19.67 26.37 -34.72
N TYR A 987 -18.81 25.49 -34.20
CA TYR A 987 -17.38 25.42 -34.48
C TYR A 987 -17.00 24.03 -35.00
N PRO A 988 -17.52 23.63 -36.18
CA PRO A 988 -17.33 22.28 -36.69
C PRO A 988 -15.87 22.00 -37.04
N LEU A 989 -15.09 22.99 -37.50
CA LEU A 989 -13.68 22.76 -37.81
C LEU A 989 -12.85 22.54 -36.54
N ALA A 990 -13.07 23.35 -35.49
CA ALA A 990 -12.43 23.17 -34.19
C ALA A 990 -12.75 21.78 -33.60
N SER A 991 -14.01 21.36 -33.69
CA SER A 991 -14.49 20.06 -33.20
C SER A 991 -13.91 18.88 -33.98
N LYS A 992 -13.75 19.03 -35.30
CA LYS A 992 -13.08 18.05 -36.15
C LYS A 992 -11.61 17.92 -35.78
N ASN A 993 -10.90 19.04 -35.65
CA ASN A 993 -9.48 19.04 -35.31
C ASN A 993 -9.22 18.39 -33.96
N LEU A 994 -10.06 18.67 -32.94
CA LEU A 994 -9.97 18.02 -31.64
C LEU A 994 -9.98 16.49 -31.75
N ARG A 995 -10.91 15.94 -32.55
CA ARG A 995 -11.02 14.49 -32.77
C ARG A 995 -9.86 13.93 -33.57
N ASP A 996 -9.44 14.62 -34.62
CA ASP A 996 -8.28 14.22 -35.43
C ASP A 996 -6.99 14.20 -34.60
N ASN A 997 -6.88 15.10 -33.62
CA ASN A 997 -5.72 15.18 -32.73
C ASN A 997 -5.71 14.11 -31.63
N ALA A 998 -6.81 13.41 -31.40
CA ALA A 998 -6.91 12.31 -30.43
C ALA A 998 -5.96 11.14 -30.78
N GLU A 999 -5.64 10.99 -32.06
CA GLU A 999 -4.72 9.99 -32.61
C GLU A 999 -3.27 10.50 -32.77
N LYS A 1000 -2.96 11.67 -32.21
CA LYS A 1000 -1.66 12.35 -32.38
C LYS A 1000 -0.99 12.61 -31.03
N LEU A 1001 0.32 12.84 -31.06
CA LEU A 1001 1.10 13.14 -29.87
C LEU A 1001 0.64 14.48 -29.27
N THR A 1002 0.04 14.42 -28.10
CA THR A 1002 -0.49 15.58 -27.35
C THR A 1002 0.01 15.58 -25.91
N THR A 1003 -0.02 16.75 -25.27
CA THR A 1003 0.48 16.97 -23.91
C THR A 1003 -0.39 17.96 -23.15
N MET A 1004 -0.13 18.13 -21.85
CA MET A 1004 -0.81 19.12 -21.01
C MET A 1004 -0.70 20.56 -21.53
N TYR A 1005 0.38 20.90 -22.27
CA TYR A 1005 0.51 22.20 -22.93
C TYR A 1005 -0.59 22.45 -23.97
N ASP A 1006 -0.99 21.41 -24.70
CA ASP A 1006 -1.99 21.52 -25.76
C ASP A 1006 -3.39 21.72 -25.17
N VAL A 1007 -3.66 21.05 -24.03
CA VAL A 1007 -4.89 21.23 -23.24
C VAL A 1007 -4.94 22.65 -22.65
N HIS A 1008 -3.82 23.18 -22.16
CA HIS A 1008 -3.72 24.56 -21.69
C HIS A 1008 -4.07 25.57 -22.79
N GLU A 1009 -3.48 25.45 -23.98
CA GLU A 1009 -3.80 26.35 -25.11
C GLU A 1009 -5.24 26.21 -25.60
N MET A 1010 -5.79 25.00 -25.58
CA MET A 1010 -7.22 24.79 -25.84
C MET A 1010 -8.08 25.59 -24.85
N MET A 1011 -7.75 25.57 -23.55
CA MET A 1011 -8.46 26.36 -22.54
C MET A 1011 -8.30 27.87 -22.77
N ARG A 1012 -7.13 28.33 -23.22
CA ARG A 1012 -6.91 29.74 -23.57
C ARG A 1012 -7.78 30.19 -24.74
N ASP A 1013 -7.97 29.33 -25.74
CA ASP A 1013 -8.88 29.63 -26.86
C ASP A 1013 -10.35 29.80 -26.40
N LEU A 1014 -10.76 29.17 -25.30
CA LEU A 1014 -12.11 29.36 -24.73
C LEU A 1014 -12.31 30.72 -24.08
N LEU A 1015 -11.22 31.42 -23.75
CA LEU A 1015 -11.27 32.81 -23.28
C LEU A 1015 -11.62 33.77 -24.41
N ASP A 1016 -11.60 33.39 -25.68
CA ASP A 1016 -12.08 34.20 -26.81
C ASP A 1016 -12.65 33.30 -27.91
N LEU A 1017 -13.98 33.19 -27.98
CA LEU A 1017 -14.64 32.28 -28.92
C LEU A 1017 -14.43 32.68 -30.40
N THR A 1018 -13.95 33.88 -30.70
CA THR A 1018 -13.55 34.22 -32.07
C THR A 1018 -12.34 33.39 -32.53
N ALA A 1019 -11.47 33.00 -31.60
CA ALA A 1019 -10.28 32.18 -31.84
C ALA A 1019 -10.62 30.77 -32.35
N VAL A 1020 -11.80 30.24 -32.00
CA VAL A 1020 -12.28 28.90 -32.40
C VAL A 1020 -13.22 28.92 -33.61
N SER A 1021 -13.52 30.11 -34.17
CA SER A 1021 -14.28 30.22 -35.41
C SER A 1021 -13.55 29.55 -36.57
N ASP A 1022 -14.29 28.90 -37.47
CA ASP A 1022 -13.70 28.17 -38.61
C ASP A 1022 -12.74 29.04 -39.43
N LYS A 1023 -13.12 30.30 -39.68
CA LYS A 1023 -12.26 31.29 -40.36
C LYS A 1023 -10.94 31.48 -39.62
N ARG A 1024 -11.01 31.71 -38.30
CA ARG A 1024 -9.81 31.99 -37.50
C ARG A 1024 -8.95 30.74 -37.32
N ILE A 1025 -9.54 29.56 -37.22
CA ILE A 1025 -8.82 28.28 -37.20
C ILE A 1025 -8.07 28.06 -38.52
N GLN A 1026 -8.68 28.35 -39.67
CA GLN A 1026 -8.01 28.26 -40.98
C GLN A 1026 -6.83 29.23 -41.09
N GLU A 1027 -7.01 30.48 -40.66
CA GLU A 1027 -5.92 31.48 -40.64
C GLU A 1027 -4.76 31.04 -39.74
N ARG A 1028 -5.07 30.62 -38.50
CA ARG A 1028 -4.07 30.18 -37.52
C ARG A 1028 -3.35 28.90 -37.93
N ALA A 1029 -4.05 27.98 -38.60
CA ALA A 1029 -3.45 26.73 -39.10
C ALA A 1029 -2.40 26.96 -40.20
N GLN A 1030 -2.43 28.11 -40.89
CA GLN A 1030 -1.45 28.47 -41.90
C GLN A 1030 -0.23 29.20 -41.32
N GLU A 1031 -0.22 29.51 -40.01
CA GLU A 1031 0.92 30.17 -39.37
C GLU A 1031 2.16 29.25 -39.43
N PRO A 1032 3.27 29.67 -40.08
CA PRO A 1032 4.45 28.81 -40.23
C PRO A 1032 5.02 28.30 -38.91
N SER A 1033 4.86 29.10 -37.85
CA SER A 1033 5.35 28.76 -36.51
C SER A 1033 4.57 27.63 -35.82
N ILE A 1034 3.35 27.28 -36.27
CA ILE A 1034 2.49 26.30 -35.59
C ILE A 1034 3.17 24.94 -35.44
N ASN A 1035 3.91 24.50 -36.47
CA ASN A 1035 4.64 23.23 -36.47
C ASN A 1035 5.91 23.25 -35.61
N THR A 1036 6.31 24.41 -35.08
CA THR A 1036 7.50 24.55 -34.25
C THR A 1036 7.18 24.85 -32.78
N ARG A 1037 5.91 25.08 -32.44
CA ARG A 1037 5.47 25.40 -31.07
C ARG A 1037 5.31 24.12 -30.24
N ARG A 1038 5.77 24.19 -28.99
CA ARG A 1038 5.55 23.10 -28.00
C ARG A 1038 4.11 22.98 -27.54
N ASN A 1039 3.37 24.07 -27.59
CA ASN A 1039 2.01 24.22 -27.12
C ASN A 1039 1.12 24.57 -28.34
N VAL A 1040 0.26 23.65 -28.74
CA VAL A 1040 -0.67 23.83 -29.86
C VAL A 1040 -2.08 23.56 -29.35
N SER A 1041 -2.98 24.54 -29.47
CA SER A 1041 -4.39 24.35 -29.09
C SER A 1041 -4.96 23.11 -29.77
N LEU A 1042 -5.67 22.27 -29.00
CA LEU A 1042 -6.30 21.06 -29.54
C LEU A 1042 -7.40 21.36 -30.58
N PHE A 1043 -7.84 22.61 -30.72
CA PHE A 1043 -8.74 23.05 -31.80
C PHE A 1043 -8.04 23.32 -33.14
N LEU A 1044 -6.70 23.37 -33.16
CA LEU A 1044 -5.88 23.50 -34.37
C LEU A 1044 -5.36 22.13 -34.82
N PRO A 1045 -5.09 21.91 -36.12
CA PRO A 1045 -4.52 20.64 -36.56
C PRO A 1045 -3.09 20.46 -36.01
N ILE A 1046 -2.84 19.37 -35.30
CA ILE A 1046 -1.49 18.97 -34.88
C ILE A 1046 -0.84 18.14 -36.00
N ASP A 1047 0.43 18.39 -36.29
CA ASP A 1047 1.18 17.65 -37.30
C ASP A 1047 1.40 16.18 -36.87
N PRO A 1048 1.03 15.17 -37.68
CA PRO A 1048 1.38 13.76 -37.41
C PRO A 1048 2.89 13.50 -37.29
N ALA A 1049 3.74 14.36 -37.86
CA ALA A 1049 5.20 14.29 -37.75
C ALA A 1049 5.75 14.95 -36.47
N ARG A 1050 4.89 15.46 -35.58
CA ARG A 1050 5.30 16.07 -34.30
C ARG A 1050 6.09 15.07 -33.46
N THR A 1051 7.30 15.46 -33.09
CA THR A 1051 8.20 14.67 -32.24
C THR A 1051 8.04 15.02 -30.76
N CYS A 1052 8.50 14.17 -29.85
CA CYS A 1052 8.55 14.47 -28.42
C CYS A 1052 9.30 15.77 -28.09
N ALA A 1053 10.40 16.03 -28.79
CA ALA A 1053 11.15 17.27 -28.63
C ALA A 1053 10.32 18.50 -29.04
N MET A 1054 9.61 18.42 -30.18
CA MET A 1054 8.68 19.47 -30.61
C MET A 1054 7.53 19.65 -29.63
N ALA A 1055 7.09 18.59 -28.94
CA ALA A 1055 6.02 18.64 -27.93
C ALA A 1055 6.48 19.08 -26.53
N GLY A 1056 7.76 19.43 -26.35
CA GLY A 1056 8.30 19.78 -25.03
C GLY A 1056 8.42 18.60 -24.06
N ILE A 1057 8.35 17.37 -24.57
CA ILE A 1057 8.50 16.14 -23.77
C ILE A 1057 9.99 15.83 -23.68
N SER A 1058 10.51 15.76 -22.45
CA SER A 1058 11.86 15.26 -22.22
C SER A 1058 11.99 13.84 -22.77
N PHE A 1059 13.13 13.55 -23.37
CA PHE A 1059 13.42 12.24 -23.96
C PHE A 1059 13.15 11.07 -23.00
N ILE A 1060 13.50 11.23 -21.72
CA ILE A 1060 13.29 10.23 -20.66
C ILE A 1060 11.81 9.93 -20.37
N ASN A 1061 10.91 10.85 -20.76
CA ASN A 1061 9.45 10.75 -20.56
C ASN A 1061 8.70 10.48 -21.87
N CYS A 1062 9.41 10.36 -23.00
CA CYS A 1062 8.80 10.16 -24.30
C CYS A 1062 8.39 8.69 -24.50
N ALA A 1063 7.09 8.42 -24.66
CA ALA A 1063 6.59 7.08 -24.93
C ALA A 1063 6.90 6.58 -26.35
N CYS A 1064 7.30 7.46 -27.28
CA CYS A 1064 7.52 7.10 -28.69
C CYS A 1064 8.83 6.34 -28.95
N LEU A 1065 9.72 6.23 -27.96
CA LEU A 1065 11.07 5.71 -28.15
C LEU A 1065 11.18 4.24 -27.69
N PRO A 1066 11.73 3.34 -28.53
CA PRO A 1066 11.96 1.96 -28.14
C PRO A 1066 13.08 1.86 -27.09
N ARG A 1067 12.93 0.98 -26.11
CA ARG A 1067 13.97 0.72 -25.08
C ARG A 1067 14.66 -0.60 -25.33
N ASN A 1068 15.88 -0.54 -25.86
CA ASN A 1068 16.72 -1.72 -26.03
C ASN A 1068 17.77 -1.76 -24.91
N ALA A 1069 17.82 -2.85 -24.13
CA ALA A 1069 18.85 -3.02 -23.12
C ALA A 1069 20.26 -2.95 -23.75
N ALA A 1070 21.16 -2.20 -23.13
CA ALA A 1070 22.56 -2.12 -23.52
C ALA A 1070 23.47 -2.59 -22.38
N SER A 1071 24.70 -2.99 -22.71
CA SER A 1071 25.64 -3.46 -21.69
C SER A 1071 26.10 -2.33 -20.79
N VAL A 1072 25.93 -2.49 -19.47
CA VAL A 1072 26.43 -1.56 -18.45
C VAL A 1072 27.97 -1.48 -18.43
N SER A 1073 28.65 -2.50 -18.96
CA SER A 1073 30.11 -2.57 -19.05
C SER A 1073 30.68 -1.96 -20.33
N ASP A 1074 29.85 -1.42 -21.23
CA ASP A 1074 30.35 -0.78 -22.44
C ASP A 1074 31.24 0.44 -22.09
N PRO A 1075 32.45 0.57 -22.64
CA PRO A 1075 33.34 1.69 -22.33
C PRO A 1075 32.71 3.07 -22.59
N SER A 1076 31.80 3.19 -23.56
CA SER A 1076 31.09 4.43 -23.87
C SER A 1076 30.02 4.74 -22.85
N VAL A 1077 29.35 3.72 -22.30
CA VAL A 1077 28.44 3.83 -21.16
C VAL A 1077 29.18 4.28 -19.90
N VAL A 1078 30.33 3.69 -19.60
CA VAL A 1078 31.13 4.06 -18.43
C VAL A 1078 31.59 5.51 -18.51
N ARG A 1079 32.01 5.97 -19.71
CA ARG A 1079 32.35 7.38 -19.92
C ARG A 1079 31.12 8.30 -19.77
N ALA A 1080 29.97 7.89 -20.28
CA ALA A 1080 28.72 8.64 -20.13
C ALA A 1080 28.28 8.76 -18.67
N ALA A 1081 28.35 7.67 -17.90
CA ALA A 1081 27.99 7.66 -16.48
C ALA A 1081 28.90 8.56 -15.62
N LYS A 1082 30.19 8.62 -15.94
CA LYS A 1082 31.11 9.57 -15.29
C LYS A 1082 30.72 11.02 -15.60
N TYR A 1083 30.48 11.31 -16.88
CA TYR A 1083 30.00 12.63 -17.31
C TYR A 1083 28.68 13.05 -16.64
N VAL A 1084 27.77 12.11 -16.38
CA VAL A 1084 26.54 12.35 -15.60
C VAL A 1084 26.86 12.87 -14.20
N VAL A 1085 27.74 12.19 -13.47
CA VAL A 1085 28.09 12.59 -12.10
C VAL A 1085 28.83 13.92 -12.08
N ASP A 1086 29.75 14.15 -13.02
CA ASP A 1086 30.44 15.43 -13.20
C ASP A 1086 29.44 16.57 -13.45
N THR A 1087 28.39 16.30 -14.23
CA THR A 1087 27.32 17.27 -14.50
C THR A 1087 26.48 17.55 -13.25
N ILE A 1088 26.13 16.52 -12.46
CA ILE A 1088 25.42 16.71 -11.18
C ILE A 1088 26.25 17.60 -10.24
N ASN A 1089 27.55 17.33 -10.11
CA ASN A 1089 28.45 18.16 -9.30
C ASN A 1089 28.53 19.60 -9.80
N SER A 1090 28.48 19.80 -11.12
CA SER A 1090 28.49 21.15 -11.69
C SER A 1090 27.29 22.00 -11.26
N TYR A 1091 26.13 21.40 -10.96
CA TYR A 1091 24.94 22.11 -10.49
C TYR A 1091 25.09 22.63 -9.06
N VAL A 1092 25.86 21.92 -8.24
CA VAL A 1092 26.03 22.24 -6.82
C VAL A 1092 27.41 22.82 -6.48
N ARG A 1093 28.34 22.92 -7.44
CA ARG A 1093 29.74 23.36 -7.21
C ARG A 1093 29.90 24.72 -6.51
N HIS A 1094 28.93 25.62 -6.67
CA HIS A 1094 28.96 26.96 -6.08
C HIS A 1094 28.49 26.96 -4.61
N PHE A 1095 27.84 25.88 -4.17
CA PHE A 1095 27.35 25.71 -2.82
C PHE A 1095 28.41 24.97 -2.01
N LYS A 1096 29.20 25.73 -1.24
CA LYS A 1096 30.33 25.19 -0.47
C LYS A 1096 29.91 24.11 0.53
N ASP A 1097 28.64 24.08 0.91
CA ASP A 1097 28.07 23.12 1.85
C ASP A 1097 27.60 21.83 1.18
N CYS A 1098 27.60 21.72 -0.15
CA CYS A 1098 27.32 20.46 -0.86
C CYS A 1098 28.61 19.70 -1.13
N SER A 1099 28.59 18.42 -0.79
CA SER A 1099 29.67 17.47 -1.06
C SER A 1099 29.76 17.18 -2.56
N GLU A 1100 30.98 16.98 -3.02
CA GLU A 1100 31.23 16.47 -4.37
C GLU A 1100 30.85 14.98 -4.41
N LEU A 1101 30.03 14.60 -5.39
CA LEU A 1101 29.53 13.25 -5.57
C LEU A 1101 30.44 12.44 -6.49
N GLU A 1102 30.60 11.16 -6.21
CA GLU A 1102 31.33 10.22 -7.05
C GLU A 1102 30.38 9.14 -7.60
N LEU A 1103 30.68 8.64 -8.80
CA LEU A 1103 29.97 7.50 -9.39
C LEU A 1103 30.26 6.24 -8.55
N ALA A 1104 29.21 5.68 -7.95
CA ALA A 1104 29.29 4.43 -7.21
C ALA A 1104 29.07 3.23 -8.12
N ASN A 1105 27.91 3.15 -8.80
CA ASN A 1105 27.55 2.05 -9.69
C ASN A 1105 26.75 2.54 -10.91
N ILE A 1106 26.82 1.77 -12.01
CA ILE A 1106 25.91 1.89 -13.16
C ILE A 1106 24.92 0.73 -13.05
N THR A 1107 23.65 1.02 -12.77
CA THR A 1107 22.66 -0.03 -12.45
C THR A 1107 22.00 -0.59 -13.70
N GLU A 1108 21.82 0.23 -14.74
CA GLU A 1108 21.11 -0.15 -15.97
C GLU A 1108 21.43 0.82 -17.10
N VAL A 1109 21.32 0.34 -18.34
CA VAL A 1109 21.42 1.17 -19.54
C VAL A 1109 20.43 0.72 -20.61
N PHE A 1110 19.75 1.69 -21.22
CA PHE A 1110 18.93 1.48 -22.40
C PHE A 1110 19.41 2.35 -23.54
N ASN A 1111 19.58 1.77 -24.72
CA ASN A 1111 19.79 2.50 -25.95
C ASN A 1111 18.42 2.79 -26.59
N THR A 1112 18.17 4.06 -26.83
CA THR A 1112 16.90 4.63 -27.23
C THR A 1112 17.08 5.35 -28.57
N GLY A 1113 17.60 4.60 -29.55
CA GLY A 1113 17.84 5.08 -30.92
C GLY A 1113 16.99 4.32 -31.94
N VAL A 1114 16.53 5.03 -32.98
CA VAL A 1114 15.88 4.43 -34.14
C VAL A 1114 16.97 3.86 -35.07
N HIS A 1115 17.41 2.64 -34.83
CA HIS A 1115 18.10 1.86 -35.86
C HIS A 1115 17.57 0.43 -35.90
N LYS A 1116 16.88 0.10 -37.00
CA LYS A 1116 16.59 -1.28 -37.39
C LYS A 1116 17.92 -2.00 -37.63
N GLY A 1117 18.28 -2.88 -36.70
CA GLY A 1117 19.24 -3.95 -36.89
C GLY A 1117 20.72 -3.58 -36.70
N ARG A 1118 21.22 -3.68 -35.46
CA ARG A 1118 22.50 -4.34 -35.08
C ARG A 1118 22.86 -4.02 -33.62
N ASN A 1119 23.00 -5.07 -32.81
CA ASN A 1119 23.24 -5.05 -31.36
C ASN A 1119 24.70 -4.71 -30.97
N SER A 1120 25.36 -3.71 -31.57
CA SER A 1120 26.70 -3.35 -31.10
C SER A 1120 27.02 -1.86 -31.17
N LEU A 1121 27.32 -1.30 -29.99
CA LEU A 1121 27.92 0.02 -29.77
C LEU A 1121 29.37 0.12 -30.30
N THR A 1122 29.98 -0.99 -30.75
CA THR A 1122 31.40 -1.01 -31.18
C THR A 1122 31.68 -0.40 -32.56
N HIS A 1123 30.65 -0.06 -33.36
CA HIS A 1123 30.82 0.39 -34.75
C HIS A 1123 30.64 1.90 -35.00
N VAL A 1124 30.48 2.73 -33.96
CA VAL A 1124 30.44 4.21 -34.12
C VAL A 1124 31.75 4.78 -34.70
N LYS A 1125 32.84 4.01 -34.71
CA LYS A 1125 34.12 4.44 -35.32
C LYS A 1125 34.20 4.31 -36.85
N ARG A 1126 33.23 3.71 -37.56
CA ARG A 1126 33.31 3.50 -39.02
C ARG A 1126 31.98 3.69 -39.75
N VAL A 1127 31.34 4.83 -39.59
CA VAL A 1127 30.30 5.28 -40.54
C VAL A 1127 30.76 6.59 -41.18
N SER A 1128 30.72 6.59 -42.51
CA SER A 1128 31.17 7.65 -43.40
C SER A 1128 30.49 9.00 -43.13
N GLN A 1129 31.33 10.03 -43.20
CA GLN A 1129 31.17 11.49 -43.18
C GLN A 1129 29.90 12.19 -43.75
N SER A 1130 28.70 11.62 -43.87
CA SER A 1130 27.57 12.36 -44.48
C SER A 1130 26.19 12.37 -43.82
N GLU A 1131 25.93 11.70 -42.68
CA GLU A 1131 24.65 11.91 -41.97
C GLU A 1131 24.82 11.90 -40.44
N SER A 1132 24.46 13.03 -39.84
CA SER A 1132 24.63 13.40 -38.44
C SER A 1132 23.49 12.88 -37.54
N HIS A 1133 23.62 11.70 -36.93
CA HIS A 1133 22.67 11.25 -35.91
C HIS A 1133 23.38 10.62 -34.70
N GLY A 1134 23.41 11.37 -33.58
CA GLY A 1134 23.93 10.91 -32.30
C GLY A 1134 23.07 9.81 -31.67
N GLY A 1135 23.67 8.96 -30.83
CA GLY A 1135 22.95 7.94 -30.06
C GLY A 1135 22.32 8.50 -28.79
N TYR A 1136 21.28 7.87 -28.27
CA TYR A 1136 20.67 8.24 -26.98
C TYR A 1136 20.79 7.07 -25.99
N LEU A 1137 21.18 7.39 -24.76
CA LEU A 1137 21.30 6.44 -23.68
C LEU A 1137 20.42 6.89 -22.51
N GLU A 1138 19.70 5.97 -21.90
CA GLU A 1138 19.17 6.13 -20.55
C GLU A 1138 20.07 5.34 -19.61
N ILE A 1139 20.58 5.98 -18.56
CA ILE A 1139 21.57 5.40 -17.64
C ILE A 1139 21.07 5.55 -16.21
N GLY A 1140 21.00 4.44 -15.48
CA GLY A 1140 20.86 4.45 -14.03
C GLY A 1140 22.23 4.54 -13.36
N VAL A 1141 22.44 5.56 -12.51
CA VAL A 1141 23.68 5.75 -11.76
C VAL A 1141 23.40 5.89 -10.27
N ASP A 1142 24.21 5.22 -9.46
CA ASP A 1142 24.25 5.43 -8.01
C ASP A 1142 25.46 6.30 -7.65
N THR A 1143 25.32 7.22 -6.70
CA THR A 1143 26.39 8.12 -6.23
C THR A 1143 26.72 7.92 -4.74
N LYS A 1144 27.92 8.35 -4.36
CA LYS A 1144 28.38 8.50 -2.97
C LYS A 1144 29.08 9.86 -2.80
N PRO A 1145 28.97 10.56 -1.65
CA PRO A 1145 28.16 10.23 -0.48
C PRO A 1145 26.64 10.38 -0.73
N GLY A 1146 25.80 9.90 0.20
CA GLY A 1146 24.33 10.07 0.15
C GLY A 1146 23.53 9.02 -0.63
N ARG A 1147 24.15 7.89 -1.03
CA ARG A 1147 23.52 6.73 -1.71
C ARG A 1147 22.51 7.15 -2.79
N GLY A 1148 22.93 8.09 -3.62
CA GLY A 1148 22.03 8.77 -4.52
C GLY A 1148 21.70 8.00 -5.76
N LYS A 1149 20.45 7.59 -5.94
CA LYS A 1149 20.02 6.82 -7.11
C LYS A 1149 19.46 7.79 -8.15
N TYR A 1150 20.10 7.89 -9.31
CA TYR A 1150 19.67 8.75 -10.41
C TYR A 1150 19.35 7.94 -11.67
N TYR A 1151 18.35 8.41 -12.40
CA TYR A 1151 18.02 7.93 -13.74
C TYR A 1151 18.17 9.09 -14.72
N VAL A 1152 19.02 8.93 -15.73
CA VAL A 1152 19.54 10.05 -16.53
C VAL A 1152 19.50 9.76 -18.02
N GLY A 1153 18.98 10.71 -18.80
CA GLY A 1153 19.07 10.69 -20.25
C GLY A 1153 20.39 11.32 -20.72
N VAL A 1154 21.12 10.67 -21.62
CA VAL A 1154 22.39 11.13 -22.18
C VAL A 1154 22.32 11.08 -23.72
N VAL A 1155 22.61 12.21 -24.36
CA VAL A 1155 22.80 12.30 -25.81
C VAL A 1155 24.28 12.11 -26.12
N VAL A 1156 24.60 11.22 -27.06
CA VAL A 1156 25.95 10.90 -27.52
C VAL A 1156 26.14 11.52 -28.89
N ASN A 1157 26.99 12.54 -29.01
CA ASN A 1157 27.25 13.16 -30.30
C ASN A 1157 28.21 12.29 -31.14
N GLY A 1158 27.80 11.96 -32.37
CA GLY A 1158 28.47 10.96 -33.21
C GLY A 1158 29.81 11.40 -33.82
N PHE A 1159 30.12 12.70 -33.82
CA PHE A 1159 31.30 13.26 -34.51
C PHE A 1159 32.54 13.43 -33.63
N ASP A 1160 32.36 13.64 -32.33
CA ASP A 1160 33.41 14.03 -31.38
C ASP A 1160 33.41 13.17 -30.10
N GLY A 1161 32.39 12.33 -29.89
CA GLY A 1161 32.25 11.52 -28.69
C GLY A 1161 31.87 12.33 -27.44
N HIS A 1162 31.38 13.56 -27.60
CA HIS A 1162 30.90 14.39 -26.50
C HIS A 1162 29.50 13.96 -26.04
N PHE A 1163 29.29 14.03 -24.73
CA PHE A 1163 28.02 13.74 -24.08
C PHE A 1163 27.27 15.03 -23.76
N ARG A 1164 25.93 14.97 -23.79
CA ARG A 1164 25.07 16.04 -23.28
C ARG A 1164 23.98 15.42 -22.41
N ILE A 1165 23.79 15.95 -21.20
CA ILE A 1165 22.69 15.53 -20.33
C ILE A 1165 21.36 16.03 -20.87
N ASN A 1166 20.36 15.15 -20.83
CA ASN A 1166 19.00 15.40 -21.28
C ASN A 1166 17.99 14.90 -20.24
N GLY A 1167 18.04 15.51 -19.06
CA GLY A 1167 17.19 15.19 -17.90
C GLY A 1167 17.89 14.29 -16.89
N ILE A 1168 17.81 14.67 -15.61
CA ILE A 1168 18.28 13.89 -14.46
C ILE A 1168 17.11 13.76 -13.49
N ALA A 1169 16.79 12.53 -13.08
CA ALA A 1169 15.80 12.26 -12.05
C ALA A 1169 16.45 11.57 -10.85
N ARG A 1170 16.33 12.16 -9.66
CA ARG A 1170 16.66 11.49 -8.40
C ARG A 1170 15.50 10.54 -8.06
N THR A 1171 15.81 9.25 -7.93
CA THR A 1171 14.83 8.17 -7.70
C THR A 1171 14.86 7.60 -6.29
N SER A 1172 15.84 7.97 -5.46
CA SER A 1172 15.84 7.69 -4.02
C SER A 1172 15.41 8.92 -3.21
N ILE A 1173 14.76 8.67 -2.08
CA ILE A 1173 14.42 9.70 -1.09
C ILE A 1173 15.73 10.33 -0.58
N TYR A 1174 15.77 11.66 -0.45
CA TYR A 1174 16.94 12.42 0.00
C TYR A 1174 16.75 13.06 1.39
N GLY A 1175 15.55 13.00 1.98
CA GLY A 1175 15.27 13.40 3.36
C GLY A 1175 15.98 14.69 3.81
N ASN A 1176 16.67 14.60 4.95
CA ASN A 1176 17.45 15.68 5.55
C ASN A 1176 18.86 15.82 4.94
N ASP A 1177 19.28 14.89 4.07
CA ASP A 1177 20.65 14.85 3.51
C ASP A 1177 21.01 16.11 2.72
N ALA A 1178 20.01 16.87 2.28
CA ALA A 1178 20.16 18.07 1.49
C ALA A 1178 19.73 19.36 2.23
N ASP A 1179 19.68 19.37 3.57
CA ASP A 1179 19.14 20.51 4.32
C ASP A 1179 19.96 21.79 4.28
N CYS A 1180 21.29 21.69 4.19
CA CYS A 1180 22.20 22.79 3.89
C CYS A 1180 21.97 23.41 2.50
N MET A 1181 21.21 22.76 1.60
CA MET A 1181 20.91 23.33 0.30
C MET A 1181 19.62 24.17 0.41
N PRO A 1182 19.75 25.51 0.50
CA PRO A 1182 18.59 26.39 0.63
C PRO A 1182 17.72 26.32 -0.63
N ASN A 1183 18.32 26.02 -1.77
CA ASN A 1183 17.61 25.85 -3.03
C ASN A 1183 17.02 24.44 -3.13
N LYS A 1184 15.73 24.32 -2.78
CA LYS A 1184 14.96 23.07 -2.82
C LYS A 1184 14.98 22.34 -4.17
N LYS A 1185 15.33 23.01 -5.29
CA LYS A 1185 15.52 22.39 -6.62
C LYS A 1185 16.86 21.67 -6.78
N LEU A 1186 17.86 22.16 -6.06
CA LEU A 1186 19.19 21.57 -6.04
C LEU A 1186 19.35 20.57 -4.90
N LYS A 1187 18.38 20.50 -3.97
CA LYS A 1187 18.35 19.47 -2.92
C LYS A 1187 18.52 18.05 -3.46
N PRO A 1188 17.86 17.61 -4.56
CA PRO A 1188 18.07 16.28 -5.12
C PRO A 1188 19.52 16.00 -5.58
N TYR A 1189 20.33 17.04 -5.79
CA TYR A 1189 21.71 16.97 -6.28
C TYR A 1189 22.74 17.25 -5.17
N CYS A 1190 22.29 17.69 -4.00
CA CYS A 1190 23.17 18.06 -2.91
C CYS A 1190 23.19 16.96 -1.85
N TYR A 1191 24.38 16.71 -1.34
CA TYR A 1191 24.57 16.03 -0.08
C TYR A 1191 25.35 16.95 0.86
N CYS A 1192 24.79 17.28 2.02
CA CYS A 1192 25.34 18.29 2.89
C CYS A 1192 26.63 17.85 3.59
N LYS A 1193 27.68 18.67 3.45
CA LYS A 1193 28.98 18.51 4.13
C LYS A 1193 28.82 18.57 5.64
N ALA A 1194 27.93 19.44 6.12
CA ALA A 1194 27.51 19.52 7.50
C ALA A 1194 25.99 19.24 7.57
N GLN A 1195 25.61 18.16 8.26
CA GLN A 1195 24.21 17.87 8.56
C GLN A 1195 23.77 18.80 9.70
N ASN A 1196 22.93 19.79 9.39
CA ASN A 1196 22.41 20.71 10.39
C ASN A 1196 21.31 20.00 11.20
N ASN A 1197 21.65 19.49 12.38
CA ASN A 1197 20.70 18.93 13.35
C ASN A 1197 19.86 20.05 14.02
N SER A 1198 19.15 20.86 13.24
CA SER A 1198 18.17 21.81 13.79
C SER A 1198 16.87 21.09 14.08
N ILE A 1199 16.74 20.71 15.35
CA ILE A 1199 15.52 20.38 16.08
C ILE A 1199 14.43 21.40 15.73
N PHE A 1200 13.32 20.94 15.13
CA PHE A 1200 12.05 21.66 15.20
C PHE A 1200 11.12 20.88 16.13
N SER A 1201 11.10 21.33 17.38
CA SER A 1201 10.01 21.17 18.34
C SER A 1201 8.71 21.68 17.73
N VAL A 1202 7.63 20.90 17.79
CA VAL A 1202 6.27 21.47 17.72
C VAL A 1202 5.41 20.79 18.79
N ASP A 1203 5.09 21.59 19.79
CA ASP A 1203 4.13 21.37 20.87
C ASP A 1203 2.77 20.87 20.38
N THR A 1204 2.23 19.92 21.16
CA THR A 1204 0.82 19.54 21.40
C THR A 1204 -0.03 19.02 20.24
#